data_AF-A0A1H5T7U8-F1
#
_entry.id   AF-A0A1H5T7U8-F1
#
_cell.length_a   1.000
_cell.length_b   1.000
_cell.length_c   1.000
_cell.angle_alpha   90.00
_cell.angle_beta   90.00
_cell.angle_gamma   90.00
#
_symmetry.space_group_name_H-M   'P 1'
#
loop_
_entity.id
_entity.type
_entity.pdbx_description
1 polymer ?
#
loop_
_entity_poly.entity_id
_entity_poly.type
_entity_poly.pdbx_seq_one_letter_code
_entity_poly.pdbx_strand_id
1 'polypeptide(L)'
;MNKFREKIRQLMTLGLVLLVAMSQVLVFKTNVLAVEPTPSDAGKMIPTATIGSEILDTLPDEASISNVNDLFWIYYYAIPVDGEDYTFEIKLGLVLNDLGDYKNYNVKFIGEIQDDFEYVNDSLKFSGAEDTDEKDYSYIMNRNDFTVNIIVNQNQSEVSFKVKARDDEIDSLAGGEKVQLLSKLNCNCAGTDKDNIPVYGPLMSDLTMNEVTLPTKKNVVVKYYKDTISDALDDDGNYKYYLGSDETTFSNKKVGSIINKNEVVTSEEYRPYGYMDIYNVSGDFTGDVFTVSDNDEDNVIYVVYTAKEWSGYQIGYYYNDNGLLKVITGKSSFGFVGEKIPFNDDLADPDNDIDKYRPDGYTGQLIIEKSEYYNGYLQSEDNGARSRVIVIYNKPQEKPEGVVVNNELGLFEFYEYYTPVEGEEYTYDITVVASPLDMDDYLSITINLNGLIGDNFDFVEGSEIIDGVSKPNTIQDGDDGFKYNLTLEGYERKISFRIKAKEECVDQLNEGGIFPLIRTNMSMYGGYYLDAPNHPVYTANALFYKSLYLIIDKKEATEDPTKEESQESGTEDETETDSENVTDPETSEGEIAADTDVVLENPASEASLENKLATNEESEALAEVAADTTTTNDSNRTLAAIILLAVSSSVMLVVRKKR
;
A
#
# COMPACT_ATOMS: atom_id res chain seq x y z
N MET A 1 -28.06 2.85 -35.17
CA MET A 1 -29.32 2.55 -34.44
C MET A 1 -29.72 1.07 -34.47
N ASN A 2 -29.91 0.41 -35.64
CA ASN A 2 -30.54 -0.92 -35.70
C ASN A 2 -29.86 -2.00 -34.83
N LYS A 3 -28.52 -2.18 -34.92
CA LYS A 3 -27.75 -3.12 -34.08
C LYS A 3 -27.97 -2.96 -32.55
N PHE A 4 -28.36 -1.77 -32.08
CA PHE A 4 -28.65 -1.53 -30.65
C PHE A 4 -30.05 -2.03 -30.25
N ARG A 5 -31.06 -1.81 -31.12
CA ARG A 5 -32.40 -2.39 -30.93
C ARG A 5 -32.37 -3.92 -30.96
N GLU A 6 -31.47 -4.49 -31.77
CA GLU A 6 -31.26 -5.92 -31.92
C GLU A 6 -30.69 -6.56 -30.64
N LYS A 7 -29.64 -5.98 -30.05
CA LYS A 7 -29.12 -6.41 -28.73
C LYS A 7 -30.16 -6.29 -27.61
N ILE A 8 -30.95 -5.22 -27.57
CA ILE A 8 -32.06 -5.09 -26.58
C ILE A 8 -33.10 -6.20 -26.77
N ARG A 9 -33.41 -6.57 -28.01
CA ARG A 9 -34.35 -7.65 -28.31
C ARG A 9 -33.84 -9.01 -27.81
N GLN A 10 -32.56 -9.30 -28.04
CA GLN A 10 -31.89 -10.50 -27.54
C GLN A 10 -31.93 -10.58 -26.00
N LEU A 11 -31.63 -9.47 -25.30
CA LEU A 11 -31.67 -9.39 -23.84
C LEU A 11 -33.08 -9.64 -23.27
N MET A 12 -34.13 -9.06 -23.86
CA MET A 12 -35.51 -9.32 -23.42
C MET A 12 -35.97 -10.75 -23.74
N THR A 13 -35.50 -11.36 -24.84
CA THR A 13 -35.78 -12.78 -25.12
C THR A 13 -35.10 -13.68 -24.10
N LEU A 14 -33.84 -13.42 -23.73
CA LEU A 14 -33.11 -14.20 -22.73
C LEU A 14 -33.81 -14.14 -21.35
N GLY A 15 -34.20 -12.94 -20.92
CA GLY A 15 -34.95 -12.75 -19.67
C GLY A 15 -36.31 -13.46 -19.65
N LEU A 16 -37.02 -13.48 -20.78
CA LEU A 16 -38.29 -14.22 -20.89
C LEU A 16 -38.08 -15.74 -20.79
N VAL A 17 -37.04 -16.28 -21.43
CA VAL A 17 -36.71 -17.71 -21.37
C VAL A 17 -36.35 -18.15 -19.94
N LEU A 18 -35.54 -17.36 -19.23
CA LEU A 18 -35.22 -17.59 -17.81
C LEU A 18 -36.47 -17.62 -16.92
N LEU A 19 -37.39 -16.67 -17.13
CA LEU A 19 -38.62 -16.56 -16.34
C LEU A 19 -39.59 -17.72 -16.63
N VAL A 20 -39.65 -18.20 -17.88
CA VAL A 20 -40.40 -19.42 -18.25
C VAL A 20 -39.76 -20.67 -17.63
N ALA A 21 -38.43 -20.81 -17.69
CA ALA A 21 -37.72 -21.94 -17.09
C ALA A 21 -37.96 -22.05 -15.58
N MET A 22 -37.83 -20.94 -14.84
CA MET A 22 -38.13 -20.87 -13.40
C MET A 22 -39.60 -21.22 -13.10
N SER A 23 -40.54 -20.86 -13.98
CA SER A 23 -41.96 -21.20 -13.81
C SER A 23 -42.28 -22.71 -13.89
N GLN A 24 -41.43 -23.52 -14.53
CA GLN A 24 -41.65 -24.96 -14.69
C GLN A 24 -41.08 -25.82 -13.54
N VAL A 25 -40.22 -25.25 -12.68
CA VAL A 25 -39.65 -25.95 -11.52
C VAL A 25 -40.65 -26.07 -10.35
N LEU A 26 -41.71 -25.24 -10.32
CA LEU A 26 -42.56 -25.07 -9.14
C LEU A 26 -43.87 -25.89 -9.12
N VAL A 27 -44.09 -26.84 -10.04
CA VAL A 27 -45.39 -27.54 -10.18
C VAL A 27 -45.24 -29.06 -10.32
N PHE A 28 -45.02 -29.77 -9.20
CA PHE A 28 -45.29 -31.22 -9.09
C PHE A 28 -45.65 -31.65 -7.66
N LYS A 29 -46.94 -31.52 -7.29
CA LYS A 29 -47.61 -32.37 -6.27
C LYS A 29 -49.13 -32.19 -6.32
N THR A 30 -49.84 -33.10 -6.98
CA THR A 30 -51.30 -33.29 -6.82
C THR A 30 -51.69 -34.76 -6.95
N ASN A 31 -52.19 -35.31 -5.85
CA ASN A 31 -53.23 -36.33 -5.73
C ASN A 31 -53.22 -37.52 -6.71
N VAL A 32 -52.77 -38.68 -6.21
CA VAL A 32 -53.29 -39.99 -6.65
C VAL A 32 -54.36 -40.41 -5.64
N LEU A 33 -55.57 -40.73 -6.13
CA LEU A 33 -56.64 -41.30 -5.32
C LEU A 33 -56.41 -42.81 -5.16
N ALA A 34 -56.37 -43.29 -3.91
CA ALA A 34 -56.43 -44.71 -3.58
C ALA A 34 -57.89 -45.14 -3.33
N VAL A 35 -58.21 -46.40 -3.64
CA VAL A 35 -59.55 -46.99 -3.51
C VAL A 35 -59.60 -47.93 -2.29
N GLU A 36 -60.70 -47.94 -1.55
CA GLU A 36 -60.89 -48.82 -0.40
C GLU A 36 -60.89 -50.31 -0.78
N PRO A 37 -60.14 -51.17 -0.07
CA PRO A 37 -60.23 -52.63 -0.22
C PRO A 37 -61.39 -53.21 0.63
N THR A 38 -62.12 -54.19 0.08
CA THR A 38 -63.26 -54.83 0.77
C THR A 38 -62.87 -56.05 1.62
N PRO A 39 -63.62 -56.41 2.69
CA PRO A 39 -63.13 -57.33 3.74
C PRO A 39 -63.25 -58.85 3.43
N SER A 40 -62.89 -59.33 2.22
CA SER A 40 -63.23 -60.68 1.74
C SER A 40 -62.15 -61.77 1.86
N ASP A 41 -60.87 -61.45 2.03
CA ASP A 41 -59.78 -62.43 1.90
C ASP A 41 -59.07 -62.72 3.24
N ALA A 42 -59.75 -63.50 4.09
CA ALA A 42 -59.25 -63.88 5.41
C ALA A 42 -58.23 -65.03 5.36
N GLY A 43 -56.98 -64.76 5.76
CA GLY A 43 -55.82 -65.64 5.54
C GLY A 43 -54.98 -66.03 6.76
N LYS A 44 -55.63 -66.37 7.89
CA LYS A 44 -55.07 -66.63 9.25
C LYS A 44 -54.59 -65.38 10.00
N MET A 45 -55.04 -65.28 11.26
CA MET A 45 -54.60 -64.27 12.21
C MET A 45 -53.30 -64.69 12.90
N ILE A 46 -52.32 -63.80 12.89
CA ILE A 46 -51.45 -63.52 14.04
C ILE A 46 -51.95 -62.17 14.59
N PRO A 47 -51.98 -61.92 15.90
CA PRO A 47 -52.44 -60.63 16.43
C PRO A 47 -51.39 -59.54 16.18
N THR A 48 -51.35 -58.99 14.97
CA THR A 48 -50.72 -57.68 14.74
C THR A 48 -51.49 -56.63 15.50
N ALA A 49 -50.97 -56.21 16.66
CA ALA A 49 -51.30 -54.90 17.20
C ALA A 49 -50.96 -53.86 16.13
N THR A 50 -51.92 -53.02 15.76
CA THR A 50 -51.67 -51.95 14.79
C THR A 50 -50.72 -50.95 15.44
N ILE A 51 -49.46 -50.93 14.98
CA ILE A 51 -48.47 -49.96 15.44
C ILE A 51 -48.99 -48.55 15.17
N GLY A 52 -48.78 -47.63 16.11
CA GLY A 52 -48.98 -46.21 15.85
C GLY A 52 -47.99 -45.73 14.78
N SER A 53 -48.43 -45.70 13.52
CA SER A 53 -47.55 -45.42 12.36
C SER A 53 -46.81 -44.10 12.51
N GLU A 54 -47.46 -43.11 13.13
CA GLU A 54 -46.95 -41.76 13.42
C GLU A 54 -45.58 -41.73 14.14
N ILE A 55 -45.18 -42.80 14.86
CA ILE A 55 -43.85 -42.90 15.50
C ILE A 55 -42.84 -43.53 14.54
N LEU A 56 -43.20 -44.60 13.83
CA LEU A 56 -42.32 -45.24 12.84
C LEU A 56 -41.97 -44.29 11.69
N ASP A 57 -42.92 -43.45 11.27
CA ASP A 57 -42.77 -42.43 10.23
C ASP A 57 -41.78 -41.29 10.62
N THR A 58 -41.20 -41.33 11.84
CA THR A 58 -40.20 -40.35 12.34
C THR A 58 -38.81 -40.94 12.59
N LEU A 59 -38.61 -42.25 12.45
CA LEU A 59 -37.29 -42.86 12.56
C LEU A 59 -36.52 -42.73 11.22
N PRO A 60 -35.17 -42.66 11.24
CA PRO A 60 -34.38 -42.73 10.01
C PRO A 60 -34.58 -44.06 9.27
N ASP A 61 -34.49 -44.04 7.93
CA ASP A 61 -34.58 -45.24 7.07
C ASP A 61 -33.53 -46.33 7.42
N GLU A 62 -32.46 -45.96 8.12
CA GLU A 62 -31.35 -46.84 8.54
C GLU A 62 -31.53 -47.42 9.95
N ALA A 63 -32.62 -47.10 10.65
CA ALA A 63 -32.88 -47.56 12.01
C ALA A 63 -33.26 -49.05 12.05
N SER A 64 -32.51 -49.83 12.82
CA SER A 64 -32.82 -51.24 13.05
C SER A 64 -33.83 -51.40 14.18
N ILE A 65 -34.92 -52.12 13.90
CA ILE A 65 -36.08 -52.26 14.78
C ILE A 65 -36.33 -53.74 15.09
N SER A 66 -36.52 -54.06 16.36
CA SER A 66 -36.83 -55.41 16.85
C SER A 66 -38.10 -55.40 17.70
N ASN A 67 -39.05 -56.27 17.38
CA ASN A 67 -40.18 -56.57 18.26
C ASN A 67 -39.73 -57.60 19.29
N VAL A 68 -40.01 -57.33 20.57
CA VAL A 68 -39.70 -58.27 21.64
C VAL A 68 -40.93 -58.64 22.44
N ASN A 69 -41.36 -59.90 22.27
CA ASN A 69 -42.43 -60.56 23.01
C ASN A 69 -43.76 -59.79 23.01
N ASP A 70 -44.09 -59.10 21.90
CA ASP A 70 -45.27 -58.22 21.72
C ASP A 70 -45.36 -57.02 22.69
N LEU A 71 -44.44 -56.87 23.65
CA LEU A 71 -44.48 -55.84 24.69
C LEU A 71 -43.68 -54.57 24.33
N PHE A 72 -42.52 -54.75 23.72
CA PHE A 72 -41.57 -53.68 23.40
C PHE A 72 -41.23 -53.68 21.91
N TRP A 73 -41.08 -52.49 21.34
CA TRP A 73 -40.18 -52.25 20.23
C TRP A 73 -38.88 -51.68 20.79
N ILE A 74 -37.76 -52.24 20.34
CA ILE A 74 -36.44 -51.64 20.57
C ILE A 74 -35.94 -51.15 19.21
N TYR A 75 -35.55 -49.88 19.16
CA TYR A 75 -34.89 -49.28 18.00
C TYR A 75 -33.48 -48.84 18.38
N TYR A 76 -32.56 -48.91 17.43
CA TYR A 76 -31.24 -48.30 17.55
C TYR A 76 -30.74 -47.79 16.20
N TYR A 77 -29.95 -46.72 16.25
CA TYR A 77 -29.28 -46.12 15.10
C TYR A 77 -28.12 -45.23 15.59
N ALA A 78 -27.30 -44.73 14.67
CA ALA A 78 -26.30 -43.72 14.95
C ALA A 78 -26.36 -42.60 13.90
N ILE A 79 -26.01 -41.38 14.31
CA ILE A 79 -25.98 -40.20 13.46
C ILE A 79 -24.56 -39.62 13.48
N PRO A 80 -23.91 -39.31 12.35
CA PRO A 80 -22.67 -38.52 12.37
C PRO A 80 -22.92 -37.14 13.00
N VAL A 81 -22.00 -36.69 13.83
CA VAL A 81 -22.12 -35.38 14.50
C VAL A 81 -21.49 -34.30 13.62
N ASP A 82 -22.31 -33.35 13.16
CA ASP A 82 -21.84 -32.26 12.31
C ASP A 82 -20.75 -31.43 12.99
N GLY A 83 -19.61 -31.29 12.31
CA GLY A 83 -18.45 -30.54 12.79
C GLY A 83 -17.50 -31.30 13.73
N GLU A 84 -17.80 -32.56 14.08
CA GLU A 84 -16.95 -33.37 14.96
C GLU A 84 -16.36 -34.59 14.22
N ASP A 85 -15.03 -34.68 14.24
CA ASP A 85 -14.28 -35.62 13.41
C ASP A 85 -14.42 -37.08 13.87
N TYR A 86 -15.08 -37.88 13.03
CA TYR A 86 -15.44 -39.28 13.28
C TYR A 86 -16.21 -39.51 14.60
N THR A 87 -16.98 -38.51 15.03
CA THR A 87 -17.92 -38.64 16.14
C THR A 87 -19.31 -39.03 15.64
N PHE A 88 -19.95 -39.97 16.34
CA PHE A 88 -21.30 -40.44 16.06
C PHE A 88 -22.14 -40.42 17.35
N GLU A 89 -23.34 -39.85 17.30
CA GLU A 89 -24.33 -39.98 18.37
C GLU A 89 -25.12 -41.29 18.15
N ILE A 90 -24.84 -42.28 18.99
CA ILE A 90 -25.60 -43.53 19.08
C ILE A 90 -26.88 -43.25 19.86
N LYS A 91 -28.00 -43.76 19.37
CA LYS A 91 -29.33 -43.70 20.01
C LYS A 91 -29.87 -45.10 20.23
N LEU A 92 -30.30 -45.38 21.46
CA LEU A 92 -30.96 -46.62 21.86
C LEU A 92 -32.34 -46.24 22.44
N GLY A 93 -33.41 -46.78 21.87
CA GLY A 93 -34.77 -46.39 22.22
C GLY A 93 -35.73 -47.54 22.42
N LEU A 94 -36.74 -47.28 23.24
CA LEU A 94 -37.75 -48.20 23.72
C LEU A 94 -39.12 -47.60 23.44
N VAL A 95 -40.04 -48.39 22.88
CA VAL A 95 -41.47 -48.03 22.75
C VAL A 95 -42.30 -49.17 23.33
N LEU A 96 -43.21 -48.86 24.26
CA LEU A 96 -44.19 -49.80 24.81
C LEU A 96 -45.38 -49.95 23.87
N ASN A 97 -45.84 -51.17 23.65
CA ASN A 97 -47.08 -51.43 22.89
C ASN A 97 -48.35 -51.18 23.71
N ASP A 98 -48.32 -51.37 25.03
CA ASP A 98 -49.44 -51.08 25.93
C ASP A 98 -48.95 -50.67 27.34
N LEU A 99 -49.20 -49.42 27.72
CA LEU A 99 -48.92 -48.88 29.07
C LEU A 99 -49.93 -49.38 30.13
N GLY A 100 -51.10 -49.89 29.73
CA GLY A 100 -52.21 -50.16 30.64
C GLY A 100 -51.99 -51.34 31.60
N ASP A 101 -51.19 -52.31 31.17
CA ASP A 101 -51.05 -53.62 31.84
C ASP A 101 -49.76 -53.79 32.66
N TYR A 102 -48.84 -52.81 32.68
CA TYR A 102 -47.48 -52.96 33.22
C TYR A 102 -46.98 -51.75 34.00
N LYS A 103 -46.07 -51.96 34.96
CA LYS A 103 -45.43 -50.89 35.74
C LYS A 103 -43.98 -51.17 36.08
N ASN A 104 -43.19 -50.10 36.17
CA ASN A 104 -41.81 -50.09 36.68
C ASN A 104 -40.88 -51.05 35.93
N TYR A 105 -40.89 -51.01 34.59
CA TYR A 105 -39.95 -51.81 33.80
C TYR A 105 -38.54 -51.22 33.87
N ASN A 106 -37.65 -51.88 34.62
CA ASN A 106 -36.23 -51.65 34.55
C ASN A 106 -35.68 -52.37 33.31
N VAL A 107 -35.38 -51.60 32.26
CA VAL A 107 -34.77 -52.07 31.02
C VAL A 107 -33.29 -51.75 31.03
N LYS A 108 -32.46 -52.78 30.88
CA LYS A 108 -31.01 -52.72 30.97
C LYS A 108 -30.36 -53.01 29.62
N PHE A 109 -29.85 -51.97 28.99
CA PHE A 109 -28.87 -52.08 27.91
C PHE A 109 -27.49 -52.43 28.48
N ILE A 110 -26.80 -53.37 27.83
CA ILE A 110 -25.41 -53.72 28.08
C ILE A 110 -24.73 -53.89 26.73
N GLY A 111 -23.76 -53.06 26.41
CA GLY A 111 -23.08 -53.09 25.12
C GLY A 111 -21.59 -52.82 25.21
N GLU A 112 -20.94 -53.05 24.08
CA GLU A 112 -19.50 -53.00 23.88
C GLU A 112 -19.29 -52.15 22.62
N ILE A 113 -18.60 -51.03 22.78
CA ILE A 113 -18.14 -50.12 21.72
C ILE A 113 -16.96 -50.82 21.04
N GLN A 114 -16.92 -50.78 19.71
CA GLN A 114 -15.81 -51.35 18.95
C GLN A 114 -14.49 -50.68 19.33
N ASP A 115 -13.41 -51.45 19.47
CA ASP A 115 -12.13 -50.97 19.99
C ASP A 115 -11.63 -49.67 19.31
N ASP A 116 -11.87 -49.48 18.01
CA ASP A 116 -11.43 -48.32 17.23
C ASP A 116 -12.16 -47.01 17.61
N PHE A 117 -13.18 -47.09 18.48
CA PHE A 117 -13.97 -45.99 19.00
C PHE A 117 -13.93 -45.95 20.54
N GLU A 118 -14.14 -44.76 21.11
CA GLU A 118 -14.28 -44.58 22.56
C GLU A 118 -15.49 -43.69 22.92
N TYR A 119 -16.09 -43.94 24.09
CA TYR A 119 -17.15 -43.11 24.64
C TYR A 119 -16.66 -41.67 24.90
N VAL A 120 -17.39 -40.68 24.37
CA VAL A 120 -17.13 -39.27 24.66
C VAL A 120 -17.74 -38.93 26.02
N ASN A 121 -16.91 -38.53 26.99
CA ASN A 121 -17.36 -38.15 28.33
C ASN A 121 -18.47 -37.09 28.30
N ASP A 122 -19.37 -37.17 29.28
CA ASP A 122 -20.51 -36.26 29.49
C ASP A 122 -21.46 -36.09 28.27
N SER A 123 -21.40 -37.01 27.30
CA SER A 123 -22.26 -36.99 26.11
C SER A 123 -23.60 -37.71 26.29
N LEU A 124 -23.79 -38.43 27.40
CA LEU A 124 -24.99 -39.22 27.70
C LEU A 124 -26.21 -38.32 27.97
N LYS A 125 -27.29 -38.55 27.23
CA LYS A 125 -28.57 -37.85 27.36
C LYS A 125 -29.71 -38.86 27.50
N PHE A 126 -30.77 -38.47 28.21
CA PHE A 126 -32.03 -39.20 28.25
C PHE A 126 -33.15 -38.32 27.68
N SER A 127 -34.06 -38.90 26.91
CA SER A 127 -35.22 -38.22 26.34
C SER A 127 -36.49 -39.08 26.42
N GLY A 128 -37.64 -38.43 26.49
CA GLY A 128 -38.94 -39.10 26.70
C GLY A 128 -39.50 -39.05 28.12
N ALA A 129 -39.05 -38.12 28.98
CA ALA A 129 -39.76 -37.79 30.22
C ALA A 129 -39.63 -36.29 30.56
N GLU A 130 -40.76 -35.64 30.85
CA GLU A 130 -40.84 -34.19 31.15
C GLU A 130 -40.39 -33.85 32.59
N ASP A 131 -40.25 -34.84 33.47
CA ASP A 131 -39.72 -34.75 34.83
C ASP A 131 -38.81 -35.96 35.13
N THR A 132 -37.60 -36.02 34.56
CA THR A 132 -36.61 -37.07 34.90
C THR A 132 -36.01 -36.83 36.28
N ASP A 133 -36.55 -37.49 37.30
CA ASP A 133 -35.86 -37.66 38.58
C ASP A 133 -34.63 -38.58 38.36
N GLU A 134 -33.47 -38.25 38.95
CA GLU A 134 -32.20 -39.02 38.81
C GLU A 134 -32.32 -40.50 39.26
N LYS A 135 -33.44 -40.88 39.87
CA LYS A 135 -33.79 -42.23 40.31
C LYS A 135 -34.26 -43.14 39.17
N ASP A 136 -34.73 -42.57 38.06
CA ASP A 136 -35.35 -43.32 36.96
C ASP A 136 -34.32 -43.87 35.95
N TYR A 137 -33.02 -43.57 36.11
CA TYR A 137 -31.95 -44.20 35.34
C TYR A 137 -30.70 -44.45 36.19
N SER A 138 -29.83 -45.33 35.72
CA SER A 138 -28.47 -45.47 36.26
C SER A 138 -27.55 -46.06 35.21
N TYR A 139 -26.33 -45.54 35.09
CA TYR A 139 -25.39 -45.92 34.05
C TYR A 139 -23.99 -46.20 34.58
N ILE A 140 -23.24 -46.97 33.80
CA ILE A 140 -21.79 -47.15 33.90
C ILE A 140 -21.28 -47.06 32.46
N MET A 141 -20.57 -45.97 32.14
CA MET A 141 -19.82 -45.86 30.89
C MET A 141 -18.34 -46.07 31.21
N ASN A 142 -17.73 -47.09 30.60
CA ASN A 142 -16.28 -47.24 30.50
C ASN A 142 -15.84 -46.76 29.11
N ARG A 143 -14.55 -46.87 28.77
CA ARG A 143 -14.04 -46.52 27.43
C ARG A 143 -14.70 -47.33 26.31
N ASN A 144 -14.74 -48.66 26.51
CA ASN A 144 -15.23 -49.64 25.51
C ASN A 144 -16.51 -50.38 25.98
N ASP A 145 -16.85 -50.40 27.27
CA ASP A 145 -18.10 -51.01 27.76
C ASP A 145 -19.14 -49.95 28.15
N PHE A 146 -20.42 -50.26 27.97
CA PHE A 146 -21.49 -49.52 28.63
C PHE A 146 -22.57 -50.41 29.26
N THR A 147 -23.17 -49.88 30.31
CA THR A 147 -24.39 -50.38 30.92
C THR A 147 -25.30 -49.19 31.19
N VAL A 148 -26.52 -49.21 30.67
CA VAL A 148 -27.55 -48.20 30.96
C VAL A 148 -28.82 -48.93 31.40
N ASN A 149 -29.28 -48.63 32.61
CA ASN A 149 -30.56 -49.09 33.14
C ASN A 149 -31.54 -47.90 33.09
N ILE A 150 -32.73 -48.11 32.54
CA ILE A 150 -33.80 -47.11 32.41
C ILE A 150 -35.06 -47.69 33.05
N ILE A 151 -35.72 -46.93 33.93
CA ILE A 151 -37.05 -47.25 34.45
C ILE A 151 -38.09 -46.67 33.48
N VAL A 152 -38.60 -47.51 32.58
CA VAL A 152 -39.61 -47.12 31.59
C VAL A 152 -40.94 -46.87 32.31
N ASN A 153 -41.30 -45.59 32.41
CA ASN A 153 -42.54 -45.10 33.03
C ASN A 153 -43.45 -44.33 32.05
N GLN A 154 -43.04 -44.17 30.79
CA GLN A 154 -43.79 -43.53 29.70
C GLN A 154 -43.87 -44.45 28.46
N ASN A 155 -44.66 -44.07 27.45
CA ASN A 155 -44.81 -44.82 26.19
C ASN A 155 -43.49 -45.01 25.43
N GLN A 156 -42.58 -44.06 25.56
CA GLN A 156 -41.29 -44.05 24.87
C GLN A 156 -40.19 -43.63 25.85
N SER A 157 -39.00 -44.19 25.72
CA SER A 157 -37.80 -43.75 26.43
C SER A 157 -36.59 -43.97 25.55
N GLU A 158 -35.74 -42.96 25.41
CA GLU A 158 -34.54 -43.00 24.59
C GLU A 158 -33.33 -42.55 25.41
N VAL A 159 -32.21 -43.22 25.21
CA VAL A 159 -30.89 -42.78 25.66
C VAL A 159 -30.02 -42.53 24.43
N SER A 160 -29.28 -41.43 24.42
CA SER A 160 -28.26 -41.16 23.41
C SER A 160 -26.89 -40.91 24.05
N PHE A 161 -25.83 -41.25 23.34
CA PHE A 161 -24.45 -40.96 23.74
C PHE A 161 -23.57 -40.85 22.51
N LYS A 162 -22.45 -40.12 22.61
CA LYS A 162 -21.47 -40.03 21.53
C LYS A 162 -20.36 -41.05 21.70
N VAL A 163 -19.92 -41.60 20.58
CA VAL A 163 -18.62 -42.28 20.44
C VAL A 163 -17.79 -41.53 19.40
N LYS A 164 -16.48 -41.49 19.58
CA LYS A 164 -15.52 -40.90 18.62
C LYS A 164 -14.46 -41.94 18.27
N ALA A 165 -14.00 -41.97 17.03
CA ALA A 165 -12.80 -42.73 16.66
C ALA A 165 -11.61 -42.31 17.54
N ARG A 166 -10.78 -43.28 17.94
CA ARG A 166 -9.54 -42.99 18.67
C ARG A 166 -8.56 -42.26 17.74
N ASP A 167 -7.78 -41.32 18.28
CA ASP A 167 -6.81 -40.54 17.50
C ASP A 167 -5.70 -41.40 16.85
N ASP A 168 -5.46 -42.61 17.37
CA ASP A 168 -4.52 -43.60 16.80
C ASP A 168 -5.12 -44.50 15.70
N GLU A 169 -6.45 -44.47 15.50
CA GLU A 169 -7.16 -45.25 14.46
C GLU A 169 -7.78 -44.36 13.37
N ILE A 170 -7.74 -43.04 13.49
CA ILE A 170 -8.29 -42.12 12.46
C ILE A 170 -7.73 -42.41 11.06
N ASP A 171 -6.46 -42.78 10.95
CA ASP A 171 -5.81 -43.12 9.67
C ASP A 171 -6.19 -44.51 9.13
N SER A 172 -6.49 -45.49 10.00
CA SER A 172 -6.97 -46.81 9.57
C SER A 172 -8.43 -46.74 9.10
N LEU A 173 -9.22 -45.87 9.74
CA LEU A 173 -10.62 -45.59 9.46
C LEU A 173 -10.86 -44.65 8.26
N ALA A 174 -9.84 -43.91 7.79
CA ALA A 174 -9.98 -42.88 6.75
C ALA A 174 -10.35 -43.38 5.35
N GLY A 175 -10.24 -44.69 5.09
CA GLY A 175 -10.53 -45.32 3.79
C GLY A 175 -11.99 -45.29 3.33
N GLY A 176 -12.90 -44.69 4.11
CA GLY A 176 -14.34 -44.67 3.80
C GLY A 176 -15.03 -46.02 3.98
N GLU A 177 -14.41 -46.93 4.74
CA GLU A 177 -14.96 -48.27 4.98
C GLU A 177 -16.23 -48.23 5.85
N LYS A 178 -16.91 -49.38 5.89
CA LYS A 178 -18.08 -49.62 6.72
C LYS A 178 -17.66 -50.21 8.05
N VAL A 179 -17.97 -49.52 9.15
CA VAL A 179 -17.52 -49.89 10.49
C VAL A 179 -18.69 -50.09 11.46
N GLN A 180 -18.55 -51.02 12.40
CA GLN A 180 -19.57 -51.33 13.39
C GLN A 180 -19.25 -50.57 14.67
N LEU A 181 -20.01 -49.52 15.00
CA LEU A 181 -19.69 -48.68 16.17
C LEU A 181 -19.84 -49.43 17.51
N LEU A 182 -20.67 -50.48 17.56
CA LEU A 182 -20.76 -51.40 18.71
C LEU A 182 -20.49 -52.83 18.24
N SER A 183 -19.49 -53.49 18.83
CA SER A 183 -19.23 -54.93 18.65
C SER A 183 -20.34 -55.78 19.28
N LYS A 184 -21.04 -55.25 20.30
CA LYS A 184 -22.11 -55.96 20.99
C LYS A 184 -23.18 -55.03 21.56
N LEU A 185 -24.44 -55.43 21.44
CA LEU A 185 -25.57 -54.90 22.21
C LEU A 185 -26.45 -56.03 22.76
N ASN A 186 -26.82 -55.92 24.03
CA ASN A 186 -27.77 -56.78 24.72
C ASN A 186 -28.78 -55.88 25.43
N CYS A 187 -30.03 -56.33 25.51
CA CYS A 187 -31.08 -55.66 26.26
C CYS A 187 -31.79 -56.69 27.14
N ASN A 188 -32.02 -56.36 28.42
CA ASN A 188 -32.70 -57.23 29.38
C ASN A 188 -33.81 -56.43 30.08
N CYS A 189 -34.92 -57.06 30.44
CA CYS A 189 -35.95 -56.41 31.26
C CYS A 189 -36.19 -57.13 32.59
N ALA A 190 -36.47 -56.33 33.61
CA ALA A 190 -37.05 -56.74 34.87
C ALA A 190 -38.23 -55.81 35.19
N GLY A 191 -39.40 -56.36 35.49
CA GLY A 191 -40.58 -55.56 35.84
C GLY A 191 -41.68 -56.39 36.47
N THR A 192 -42.87 -55.81 36.59
CA THR A 192 -44.07 -56.48 37.09
C THR A 192 -45.27 -56.17 36.20
N ASP A 193 -46.09 -57.18 35.94
CA ASP A 193 -47.41 -56.98 35.35
C ASP A 193 -48.41 -56.36 36.35
N LYS A 194 -49.61 -56.03 35.86
CA LYS A 194 -50.75 -55.52 36.63
C LYS A 194 -51.14 -56.37 37.85
N ASP A 195 -50.87 -57.68 37.82
CA ASP A 195 -51.16 -58.62 38.90
C ASP A 195 -49.97 -58.76 39.88
N ASN A 196 -48.90 -57.97 39.66
CA ASN A 196 -47.63 -57.94 40.38
C ASN A 196 -46.80 -59.23 40.23
N ILE A 197 -46.99 -59.98 39.14
CA ILE A 197 -46.14 -61.14 38.80
C ILE A 197 -44.83 -60.61 38.21
N PRO A 198 -43.65 -61.02 38.73
CA PRO A 198 -42.38 -60.58 38.19
C PRO A 198 -42.12 -61.11 36.78
N VAL A 199 -41.89 -60.19 35.84
CA VAL A 199 -41.52 -60.48 34.45
C VAL A 199 -40.01 -60.25 34.31
N TYR A 200 -39.28 -61.30 33.96
CA TYR A 200 -37.84 -61.26 33.71
C TYR A 200 -37.52 -61.95 32.38
N GLY A 201 -36.66 -61.33 31.57
CA GLY A 201 -36.13 -61.97 30.37
C GLY A 201 -35.02 -61.16 29.70
N PRO A 202 -34.12 -61.83 28.95
CA PRO A 202 -33.37 -61.14 27.91
C PRO A 202 -34.38 -60.65 26.86
N LEU A 203 -34.35 -59.36 26.54
CA LEU A 203 -35.11 -58.82 25.43
C LEU A 203 -34.36 -59.05 24.09
N MET A 204 -33.05 -58.81 24.09
CA MET A 204 -32.15 -59.07 22.95
C MET A 204 -30.76 -59.46 23.46
N SER A 205 -30.03 -60.28 22.71
CA SER A 205 -28.68 -60.74 23.05
C SER A 205 -27.79 -60.78 21.80
N ASP A 206 -26.50 -60.50 21.97
CA ASP A 206 -25.46 -60.64 20.93
C ASP A 206 -25.76 -59.88 19.63
N LEU A 207 -26.40 -58.71 19.73
CA LEU A 207 -26.87 -57.94 18.59
C LEU A 207 -25.81 -56.93 18.15
N THR A 208 -25.28 -57.09 16.93
CA THR A 208 -24.32 -56.16 16.29
C THR A 208 -25.04 -54.95 15.72
N MET A 209 -24.47 -53.75 15.86
CA MET A 209 -25.08 -52.55 15.28
C MET A 209 -24.96 -52.53 13.74
N ASN A 210 -25.81 -51.75 13.07
CA ASN A 210 -25.68 -51.50 11.63
C ASN A 210 -24.33 -50.81 11.35
N GLU A 211 -23.67 -51.24 10.28
CA GLU A 211 -22.41 -50.64 9.82
C GLU A 211 -22.63 -49.21 9.31
N VAL A 212 -21.92 -48.25 9.91
CA VAL A 212 -21.91 -46.86 9.47
C VAL A 212 -20.81 -46.68 8.42
N THR A 213 -21.12 -46.00 7.31
CA THR A 213 -20.13 -45.68 6.28
C THR A 213 -19.37 -44.45 6.70
N LEU A 214 -18.05 -44.54 6.84
CA LEU A 214 -17.24 -43.42 7.27
C LEU A 214 -17.07 -42.37 6.17
N PRO A 215 -16.99 -41.07 6.50
CA PRO A 215 -16.74 -40.03 5.52
C PRO A 215 -15.30 -40.14 5.02
N THR A 216 -15.09 -40.53 3.75
CA THR A 216 -13.76 -40.52 3.13
C THR A 216 -13.11 -39.15 3.29
N LYS A 217 -11.84 -39.14 3.73
CA LYS A 217 -11.05 -37.92 3.92
C LYS A 217 -9.82 -37.92 3.03
N LYS A 218 -9.51 -36.75 2.49
CA LYS A 218 -8.41 -36.51 1.55
C LYS A 218 -7.62 -35.27 1.95
N ASN A 219 -6.36 -35.22 1.56
CA ASN A 219 -5.54 -34.01 1.65
C ASN A 219 -5.64 -33.24 0.33
N VAL A 220 -5.76 -31.91 0.39
CA VAL A 220 -5.66 -31.04 -0.80
C VAL A 220 -4.29 -30.36 -0.79
N VAL A 221 -3.51 -30.59 -1.84
CA VAL A 221 -2.14 -30.09 -1.95
C VAL A 221 -2.13 -28.72 -2.63
N VAL A 222 -1.51 -27.72 -2.00
CA VAL A 222 -1.28 -26.41 -2.60
C VAL A 222 0.11 -26.40 -3.24
N LYS A 223 0.19 -26.29 -4.57
CA LYS A 223 1.44 -26.17 -5.32
C LYS A 223 1.71 -24.72 -5.72
N TYR A 224 2.94 -24.28 -5.51
CA TYR A 224 3.36 -22.89 -5.74
C TYR A 224 4.22 -22.78 -7.00
N TYR A 225 3.93 -21.78 -7.83
CA TYR A 225 4.61 -21.50 -9.10
C TYR A 225 4.90 -20.01 -9.27
N LYS A 226 5.92 -19.68 -10.07
CA LYS A 226 6.14 -18.34 -10.62
C LYS A 226 5.77 -18.30 -12.10
N ASP A 227 5.17 -17.20 -12.55
CA ASP A 227 4.73 -16.88 -13.92
C ASP A 227 3.66 -17.81 -14.54
N THR A 228 3.84 -19.13 -14.47
CA THR A 228 2.97 -20.13 -15.10
C THR A 228 3.04 -21.48 -14.40
N ILE A 229 1.95 -22.26 -14.48
CA ILE A 229 1.89 -23.64 -13.96
C ILE A 229 2.67 -24.55 -14.91
N SER A 230 3.89 -24.93 -14.53
CA SER A 230 4.71 -25.83 -15.35
C SER A 230 5.84 -26.48 -14.55
N ASP A 231 5.85 -27.81 -14.54
CA ASP A 231 6.92 -28.62 -13.95
C ASP A 231 8.13 -28.77 -14.91
N ALA A 232 8.28 -27.85 -15.87
CA ALA A 232 9.40 -27.83 -16.80
C ALA A 232 10.73 -27.57 -16.08
N LEU A 233 11.78 -28.29 -16.50
CA LEU A 233 13.14 -28.10 -16.01
C LEU A 233 13.91 -27.08 -16.86
N ASP A 234 14.96 -26.49 -16.29
CA ASP A 234 16.01 -25.76 -17.01
C ASP A 234 17.14 -26.70 -17.50
N ASP A 235 18.13 -26.13 -18.19
CA ASP A 235 19.25 -26.89 -18.78
C ASP A 235 20.16 -27.53 -17.71
N ASP A 236 20.13 -27.04 -16.47
CA ASP A 236 20.83 -27.60 -15.30
C ASP A 236 19.98 -28.65 -14.54
N GLY A 237 18.72 -28.86 -14.96
CA GLY A 237 17.81 -29.85 -14.39
C GLY A 237 16.98 -29.39 -13.19
N ASN A 238 16.96 -28.09 -12.89
CA ASN A 238 16.16 -27.52 -11.79
C ASN A 238 14.75 -27.14 -12.29
N TYR A 239 13.77 -27.07 -11.40
CA TYR A 239 12.43 -26.61 -11.77
C TYR A 239 12.45 -25.13 -12.18
N LYS A 240 12.04 -24.86 -13.42
CA LYS A 240 12.05 -23.52 -14.00
C LYS A 240 10.96 -22.62 -13.42
N TYR A 241 9.80 -23.19 -13.04
CA TYR A 241 8.63 -22.43 -12.56
C TYR A 241 8.04 -22.93 -11.24
N TYR A 242 8.13 -24.24 -10.93
CA TYR A 242 7.67 -24.80 -9.65
C TYR A 242 8.57 -24.34 -8.48
N LEU A 243 7.95 -24.04 -7.34
CA LEU A 243 8.60 -23.43 -6.17
C LEU A 243 8.49 -24.30 -4.90
N GLY A 244 7.48 -25.16 -4.81
CA GLY A 244 7.23 -26.01 -3.65
C GLY A 244 5.76 -26.42 -3.52
N SER A 245 5.46 -27.21 -2.49
CA SER A 245 4.12 -27.68 -2.16
C SER A 245 3.87 -27.69 -0.66
N ASP A 246 2.66 -27.30 -0.27
CA ASP A 246 2.13 -27.44 1.08
C ASP A 246 1.01 -28.49 1.07
N GLU A 247 1.19 -29.55 1.85
CA GLU A 247 0.26 -30.67 2.01
C GLU A 247 -0.52 -30.58 3.33
N THR A 248 -0.23 -29.57 4.17
CA THR A 248 -0.67 -29.48 5.56
C THR A 248 -1.89 -28.59 5.76
N THR A 249 -1.94 -27.41 5.11
CA THR A 249 -3.01 -26.40 5.26
C THR A 249 -4.42 -26.95 4.98
N PHE A 250 -4.54 -27.88 4.03
CA PHE A 250 -5.82 -28.53 3.69
C PHE A 250 -5.77 -30.06 3.86
N SER A 251 -5.16 -30.51 4.95
CA SER A 251 -5.21 -31.92 5.37
C SER A 251 -6.62 -32.37 5.83
N ASN A 252 -6.88 -33.67 5.73
CA ASN A 252 -8.04 -34.40 6.27
C ASN A 252 -9.42 -33.78 5.96
N LYS A 253 -9.61 -33.27 4.75
CA LYS A 253 -10.90 -32.72 4.28
C LYS A 253 -11.83 -33.84 3.81
N LYS A 254 -13.10 -33.78 4.22
CA LYS A 254 -14.16 -34.71 3.79
C LYS A 254 -14.41 -34.59 2.28
N VAL A 255 -14.53 -35.69 1.56
CA VAL A 255 -14.92 -35.69 0.14
C VAL A 255 -16.26 -34.98 -0.04
N GLY A 256 -16.35 -34.12 -1.05
CA GLY A 256 -17.51 -33.25 -1.29
C GLY A 256 -17.61 -32.02 -0.36
N SER A 257 -16.66 -31.83 0.57
CA SER A 257 -16.52 -30.54 1.27
C SER A 257 -15.90 -29.48 0.35
N ILE A 258 -15.99 -28.22 0.77
CA ILE A 258 -15.57 -27.05 -0.01
C ILE A 258 -14.38 -26.33 0.62
N ILE A 259 -13.53 -25.76 -0.23
CA ILE A 259 -12.49 -24.80 0.13
C ILE A 259 -12.76 -23.53 -0.69
N ASN A 260 -12.84 -22.37 -0.03
CA ASN A 260 -13.05 -21.10 -0.70
C ASN A 260 -11.73 -20.51 -1.18
N LYS A 261 -11.75 -19.82 -2.33
CA LYS A 261 -10.54 -19.29 -2.98
C LYS A 261 -9.73 -18.29 -2.13
N ASN A 262 -10.39 -17.64 -1.18
CA ASN A 262 -9.79 -16.72 -0.20
C ASN A 262 -9.26 -17.40 1.08
N GLU A 263 -9.50 -18.70 1.26
CA GLU A 263 -8.90 -19.51 2.33
C GLU A 263 -7.51 -20.05 1.93
N VAL A 264 -7.19 -20.01 0.63
CA VAL A 264 -5.88 -20.40 0.07
C VAL A 264 -4.86 -19.29 0.35
N VAL A 265 -4.32 -19.28 1.56
CA VAL A 265 -3.30 -18.33 2.00
C VAL A 265 -1.98 -18.56 1.26
N THR A 266 -1.37 -17.50 0.74
CA THR A 266 0.01 -17.54 0.23
C THR A 266 1.03 -17.68 1.35
N SER A 267 1.84 -18.74 1.32
CA SER A 267 3.06 -18.80 2.13
C SER A 267 4.12 -17.84 1.58
N GLU A 268 4.66 -16.97 2.44
CA GLU A 268 5.78 -16.10 2.10
C GLU A 268 7.07 -16.88 1.81
N GLU A 269 7.20 -18.12 2.32
CA GLU A 269 8.33 -19.03 2.10
C GLU A 269 8.50 -19.36 0.61
N TYR A 270 7.39 -19.54 -0.11
CA TYR A 270 7.38 -19.87 -1.53
C TYR A 270 7.26 -18.65 -2.46
N ARG A 271 7.25 -17.41 -1.96
CA ARG A 271 7.19 -16.19 -2.79
C ARG A 271 8.61 -15.70 -3.12
N PRO A 272 9.10 -15.81 -4.37
CA PRO A 272 10.47 -15.42 -4.68
C PRO A 272 10.67 -13.89 -4.60
N TYR A 273 11.91 -13.45 -4.32
CA TYR A 273 12.24 -12.02 -4.45
C TYR A 273 11.97 -11.53 -5.88
N GLY A 274 11.41 -10.33 -6.01
CA GLY A 274 10.97 -9.77 -7.28
C GLY A 274 9.56 -10.16 -7.74
N TYR A 275 8.77 -10.85 -6.91
CA TYR A 275 7.37 -11.19 -7.22
C TYR A 275 6.37 -10.33 -6.43
N MET A 276 5.15 -10.23 -6.95
CA MET A 276 4.03 -9.54 -6.33
C MET A 276 3.38 -10.39 -5.23
N ASP A 277 2.79 -9.69 -4.25
CA ASP A 277 1.89 -10.28 -3.24
C ASP A 277 0.50 -10.61 -3.83
N ILE A 278 0.30 -10.31 -5.12
CA ILE A 278 -0.88 -10.64 -5.91
C ILE A 278 -0.58 -11.94 -6.68
N TYR A 279 -1.44 -12.93 -6.47
CA TYR A 279 -1.30 -14.29 -6.96
C TYR A 279 -2.59 -14.75 -7.64
N ASN A 280 -2.46 -15.68 -8.59
CA ASN A 280 -3.59 -16.33 -9.22
C ASN A 280 -3.79 -17.73 -8.60
N VAL A 281 -4.87 -17.91 -7.83
CA VAL A 281 -5.32 -19.24 -7.38
C VAL A 281 -6.12 -19.90 -8.51
N SER A 282 -5.81 -21.17 -8.78
CA SER A 282 -6.44 -22.02 -9.80
C SER A 282 -6.39 -23.51 -9.39
N GLY A 283 -6.96 -24.39 -10.21
CA GLY A 283 -7.36 -25.76 -9.85
C GLY A 283 -8.77 -26.02 -10.38
N ASP A 284 -9.45 -27.08 -9.94
CA ASP A 284 -10.86 -27.35 -10.31
C ASP A 284 -11.86 -26.47 -9.52
N PHE A 285 -11.67 -25.15 -9.64
CA PHE A 285 -12.53 -24.15 -9.01
C PHE A 285 -13.78 -23.89 -9.86
N THR A 286 -14.95 -24.25 -9.35
CA THR A 286 -16.24 -23.82 -9.90
C THR A 286 -16.55 -22.40 -9.40
N GLY A 287 -15.91 -21.40 -10.04
CA GLY A 287 -15.94 -20.00 -9.62
C GLY A 287 -14.89 -19.72 -8.55
N ASP A 288 -15.33 -19.43 -7.33
CA ASP A 288 -14.47 -19.19 -6.16
C ASP A 288 -14.50 -20.34 -5.14
N VAL A 289 -15.08 -21.49 -5.51
CA VAL A 289 -15.19 -22.69 -4.68
C VAL A 289 -14.48 -23.87 -5.34
N PHE A 290 -13.58 -24.52 -4.59
CA PHE A 290 -12.99 -25.82 -4.90
C PHE A 290 -13.72 -26.90 -4.10
N THR A 291 -14.02 -28.04 -4.73
CA THR A 291 -14.70 -29.17 -4.08
C THR A 291 -13.76 -30.36 -3.98
N VAL A 292 -13.63 -30.95 -2.78
CA VAL A 292 -12.71 -32.07 -2.54
C VAL A 292 -13.18 -33.33 -3.27
N SER A 293 -12.36 -33.84 -4.18
CA SER A 293 -12.61 -35.06 -4.98
C SER A 293 -12.30 -36.33 -4.18
N ASP A 294 -12.87 -37.45 -4.60
CA ASP A 294 -12.49 -38.79 -4.10
C ASP A 294 -11.20 -39.33 -4.78
N ASN A 295 -10.77 -38.68 -5.87
CA ASN A 295 -9.52 -38.95 -6.57
C ASN A 295 -8.44 -37.94 -6.12
N ASP A 296 -7.29 -38.47 -5.69
CA ASP A 296 -6.20 -37.67 -5.14
C ASP A 296 -5.47 -36.82 -6.19
N GLU A 297 -5.50 -37.22 -7.46
CA GLU A 297 -4.92 -36.44 -8.56
C GLU A 297 -5.69 -35.13 -8.84
N ASP A 298 -6.99 -35.07 -8.51
CA ASP A 298 -7.82 -33.87 -8.66
C ASP A 298 -7.66 -32.91 -7.47
N ASN A 299 -7.19 -33.40 -6.32
CA ASN A 299 -7.08 -32.67 -5.05
C ASN A 299 -5.86 -31.73 -5.00
N VAL A 300 -5.66 -30.94 -6.06
CA VAL A 300 -4.52 -30.02 -6.23
C VAL A 300 -5.00 -28.59 -6.52
N ILE A 301 -4.54 -27.66 -5.68
CA ILE A 301 -4.71 -26.21 -5.84
C ILE A 301 -3.39 -25.61 -6.30
N TYR A 302 -3.45 -24.67 -7.25
CA TYR A 302 -2.29 -24.03 -7.87
C TYR A 302 -2.26 -22.54 -7.53
N VAL A 303 -1.17 -22.08 -6.91
CA VAL A 303 -0.90 -20.67 -6.59
C VAL A 303 0.21 -20.17 -7.51
N VAL A 304 -0.11 -19.20 -8.38
CA VAL A 304 0.86 -18.62 -9.33
C VAL A 304 1.17 -17.17 -8.95
N TYR A 305 2.42 -16.92 -8.53
CA TYR A 305 2.94 -15.58 -8.31
C TYR A 305 3.29 -14.89 -9.63
N THR A 306 2.97 -13.60 -9.74
CA THR A 306 3.31 -12.77 -10.91
C THR A 306 4.56 -11.95 -10.62
N ALA A 307 5.52 -11.89 -11.57
CA ALA A 307 6.71 -11.05 -11.43
C ALA A 307 6.33 -9.56 -11.28
N LYS A 308 7.05 -8.83 -10.42
CA LYS A 308 6.99 -7.36 -10.37
C LYS A 308 7.64 -6.81 -11.64
N GLU A 309 7.03 -5.78 -12.23
CA GLU A 309 7.57 -5.05 -13.36
C GLU A 309 8.92 -4.40 -13.02
N TRP A 310 9.81 -4.31 -14.01
CA TRP A 310 11.11 -3.63 -13.92
C TRP A 310 11.06 -2.26 -14.59
N SER A 311 11.63 -1.25 -13.95
CA SER A 311 11.63 0.14 -14.43
C SER A 311 12.96 0.84 -14.10
N GLY A 312 13.37 1.77 -14.96
CA GLY A 312 14.59 2.57 -14.82
C GLY A 312 14.34 3.99 -14.32
N TYR A 313 15.23 4.49 -13.46
CA TYR A 313 15.27 5.90 -13.07
C TYR A 313 16.55 6.60 -13.54
N GLN A 314 16.51 7.94 -13.62
CA GLN A 314 17.70 8.76 -13.86
C GLN A 314 17.68 10.01 -12.97
N ILE A 315 18.79 10.29 -12.29
CA ILE A 315 19.01 11.53 -11.54
C ILE A 315 20.26 12.19 -12.12
N GLY A 316 20.19 13.45 -12.55
CA GLY A 316 21.34 14.19 -13.10
C GLY A 316 21.58 15.50 -12.37
N TYR A 317 22.85 15.79 -12.07
CA TYR A 317 23.30 16.99 -11.37
C TYR A 317 24.12 17.85 -12.33
N TYR A 318 23.78 19.13 -12.41
CA TYR A 318 24.33 20.08 -13.37
C TYR A 318 24.63 21.42 -12.69
N TYR A 319 25.60 22.17 -13.20
CA TYR A 319 25.75 23.60 -12.85
C TYR A 319 25.59 24.48 -14.09
N ASN A 320 25.09 25.69 -13.87
CA ASN A 320 24.94 26.71 -14.90
C ASN A 320 26.15 27.65 -14.87
N ASP A 321 27.03 27.53 -15.87
CA ASP A 321 28.17 28.42 -16.08
C ASP A 321 27.85 29.39 -17.22
N ASN A 322 27.48 30.62 -16.87
CA ASN A 322 27.20 31.72 -17.82
C ASN A 322 26.18 31.35 -18.93
N GLY A 323 25.14 30.59 -18.57
CA GLY A 323 24.09 30.12 -19.49
C GLY A 323 24.35 28.74 -20.10
N LEU A 324 25.51 28.11 -19.82
CA LEU A 324 25.85 26.77 -20.28
C LEU A 324 25.72 25.76 -19.15
N LEU A 325 24.78 24.81 -19.30
CA LEU A 325 24.63 23.68 -18.38
C LEU A 325 25.78 22.68 -18.56
N LYS A 326 26.56 22.49 -17.50
CA LYS A 326 27.65 21.52 -17.41
C LYS A 326 27.29 20.40 -16.43
N VAL A 327 27.59 19.15 -16.79
CA VAL A 327 27.31 17.98 -15.96
C VAL A 327 28.29 17.91 -14.80
N ILE A 328 27.79 17.61 -13.59
CA ILE A 328 28.57 17.26 -12.40
C ILE A 328 28.68 15.74 -12.32
N THR A 329 27.53 15.08 -12.23
CA THR A 329 27.41 13.62 -12.11
C THR A 329 25.99 13.18 -12.44
N GLY A 330 25.76 11.87 -12.53
CA GLY A 330 24.43 11.30 -12.66
C GLY A 330 24.35 9.89 -12.08
N LYS A 331 23.19 9.55 -11.51
CA LYS A 331 22.84 8.20 -11.06
C LYS A 331 21.78 7.64 -12.00
N SER A 332 21.91 6.38 -12.41
CA SER A 332 20.84 5.67 -13.13
C SER A 332 20.91 4.18 -12.79
N SER A 333 19.78 3.59 -12.43
CA SER A 333 19.64 2.15 -12.19
C SER A 333 18.25 1.70 -12.60
N PHE A 334 18.09 0.38 -12.69
CA PHE A 334 16.80 -0.29 -12.71
C PHE A 334 16.48 -0.83 -11.31
N GLY A 335 15.20 -1.13 -11.10
CA GLY A 335 14.66 -1.81 -9.92
C GLY A 335 13.22 -2.25 -10.19
N PHE A 336 12.54 -2.76 -9.17
CA PHE A 336 11.13 -3.16 -9.27
C PHE A 336 10.20 -1.96 -9.09
N VAL A 337 9.08 -1.95 -9.84
CA VAL A 337 8.03 -0.94 -9.66
C VAL A 337 7.51 -0.97 -8.21
N GLY A 338 7.46 0.20 -7.59
CA GLY A 338 7.17 0.40 -6.17
C GLY A 338 8.39 0.50 -5.24
N GLU A 339 9.62 0.22 -5.71
CA GLU A 339 10.83 0.47 -4.90
C GLU A 339 11.17 1.98 -4.85
N LYS A 340 11.68 2.47 -3.71
CA LYS A 340 12.02 3.88 -3.51
C LYS A 340 13.23 4.28 -4.35
N ILE A 341 13.12 5.38 -5.09
CA ILE A 341 14.25 5.95 -5.85
C ILE A 341 15.24 6.57 -4.85
N PRO A 342 16.55 6.27 -4.94
CA PRO A 342 17.57 6.82 -4.03
C PRO A 342 17.96 8.25 -4.43
N PHE A 343 17.02 9.16 -4.21
CA PHE A 343 17.17 10.61 -4.26
C PHE A 343 16.66 11.20 -2.94
N ASN A 344 17.45 12.08 -2.32
CA ASN A 344 17.05 12.80 -1.12
C ASN A 344 17.06 14.31 -1.39
N ASP A 345 15.87 14.92 -1.42
CA ASP A 345 15.64 16.34 -1.65
C ASP A 345 15.10 17.10 -0.45
N ASP A 346 15.13 16.50 0.75
CA ASP A 346 14.87 17.24 1.99
C ASP A 346 16.07 18.14 2.32
N LEU A 347 15.95 19.43 2.03
CA LEU A 347 17.00 20.43 2.31
C LEU A 347 17.21 20.69 3.83
N ALA A 348 16.44 20.05 4.72
CA ALA A 348 16.71 20.04 6.16
C ALA A 348 17.60 18.84 6.59
N ASP A 349 17.78 17.83 5.75
CA ASP A 349 18.65 16.68 5.99
C ASP A 349 20.10 17.01 5.60
N PRO A 350 21.10 16.94 6.50
CA PRO A 350 22.49 17.22 6.16
C PRO A 350 23.12 16.20 5.18
N ASP A 351 22.54 15.02 5.03
CA ASP A 351 22.96 13.98 4.07
C ASP A 351 22.14 14.01 2.76
N ASN A 352 21.42 15.11 2.49
CA ASN A 352 20.67 15.26 1.24
C ASN A 352 21.57 15.24 -0.01
N ASP A 353 21.05 14.68 -1.10
CA ASP A 353 21.82 14.49 -2.34
C ASP A 353 22.13 15.83 -3.02
N ILE A 354 21.32 16.87 -2.79
CA ILE A 354 21.46 18.17 -3.44
C ILE A 354 22.71 18.90 -2.92
N ASP A 355 22.92 18.96 -1.61
CA ASP A 355 24.10 19.63 -1.05
C ASP A 355 25.36 18.80 -1.23
N LYS A 356 25.24 17.46 -1.17
CA LYS A 356 26.32 16.51 -1.43
C LYS A 356 26.97 16.62 -2.81
N TYR A 357 26.23 17.09 -3.82
CA TYR A 357 26.74 17.29 -5.19
C TYR A 357 26.81 18.77 -5.61
N ARG A 358 26.62 19.72 -4.68
CA ARG A 358 26.74 21.17 -4.93
C ARG A 358 28.21 21.56 -5.14
N PRO A 359 28.61 22.17 -6.27
CA PRO A 359 30.01 22.60 -6.46
C PRO A 359 30.36 23.84 -5.64
N ASP A 360 31.65 23.98 -5.29
CA ASP A 360 32.16 25.14 -4.56
C ASP A 360 31.83 26.47 -5.25
N GLY A 361 31.33 27.43 -4.48
CA GLY A 361 30.89 28.74 -4.99
C GLY A 361 29.52 28.75 -5.68
N TYR A 362 28.82 27.62 -5.83
CA TYR A 362 27.46 27.56 -6.39
C TYR A 362 26.39 27.64 -5.29
N THR A 363 26.42 28.73 -4.53
CA THR A 363 25.45 29.06 -3.47
C THR A 363 24.27 29.93 -3.96
N GLY A 364 24.11 30.07 -5.28
CA GLY A 364 23.00 30.81 -5.89
C GLY A 364 21.70 29.99 -5.96
N GLN A 365 20.79 30.42 -6.84
CA GLN A 365 19.48 29.77 -7.00
C GLN A 365 19.63 28.28 -7.40
N LEU A 366 18.84 27.43 -6.74
CA LEU A 366 18.71 26.01 -7.02
C LEU A 366 17.45 25.78 -7.86
N ILE A 367 17.54 24.92 -8.89
CA ILE A 367 16.38 24.44 -9.66
C ILE A 367 16.35 22.91 -9.56
N ILE A 368 15.17 22.34 -9.30
CA ILE A 368 14.94 20.89 -9.25
C ILE A 368 13.78 20.57 -10.20
N GLU A 369 14.08 20.02 -11.38
CA GLU A 369 13.06 19.53 -12.30
C GLU A 369 12.78 18.05 -12.05
N LYS A 370 11.50 17.69 -11.95
CA LYS A 370 11.02 16.31 -11.76
C LYS A 370 10.11 15.95 -12.94
N SER A 371 10.32 14.79 -13.54
CA SER A 371 9.39 14.25 -14.55
C SER A 371 7.99 14.02 -13.94
N GLU A 372 6.94 14.09 -14.76
CA GLU A 372 5.58 13.71 -14.35
C GLU A 372 5.48 12.26 -13.78
N TYR A 373 6.43 11.39 -14.15
CA TYR A 373 6.58 10.02 -13.65
C TYR A 373 7.40 9.89 -12.35
N TYR A 374 7.73 11.00 -11.66
CA TYR A 374 8.48 10.98 -10.40
C TYR A 374 7.58 11.30 -9.21
N ASN A 375 7.41 10.32 -8.32
CA ASN A 375 6.72 10.46 -7.03
C ASN A 375 7.58 9.94 -5.84
N GLY A 376 8.90 9.77 -6.05
CA GLY A 376 9.82 9.15 -5.10
C GLY A 376 9.98 7.64 -5.24
N TYR A 377 9.17 6.96 -6.06
CA TYR A 377 9.19 5.51 -6.26
C TYR A 377 9.20 5.15 -7.75
N LEU A 378 9.79 4.01 -8.10
CA LEU A 378 9.79 3.50 -9.48
C LEU A 378 8.35 3.23 -9.96
N GLN A 379 8.01 3.80 -11.12
CA GLN A 379 6.71 3.63 -11.78
C GLN A 379 6.82 2.73 -13.00
N SER A 380 5.71 2.15 -13.45
CA SER A 380 5.65 1.38 -14.71
C SER A 380 6.16 2.22 -15.90
N GLU A 381 6.95 1.61 -16.80
CA GLU A 381 7.42 2.29 -18.03
C GLU A 381 6.33 2.27 -19.12
N ASP A 382 5.14 2.74 -18.78
CA ASP A 382 3.97 2.76 -19.67
C ASP A 382 4.25 3.72 -20.85
N ASN A 383 4.62 3.15 -22.01
CA ASN A 383 5.20 3.82 -23.20
C ASN A 383 6.68 4.24 -23.11
N GLY A 384 7.48 3.67 -22.19
CA GLY A 384 8.93 3.88 -22.12
C GLY A 384 9.38 5.21 -21.50
N ALA A 385 8.47 5.89 -20.80
CA ALA A 385 8.80 7.05 -19.97
C ALA A 385 9.41 6.60 -18.64
N ARG A 386 10.33 7.40 -18.09
CA ARG A 386 11.10 7.07 -16.88
C ARG A 386 11.02 8.15 -15.82
N SER A 387 11.04 7.73 -14.56
CA SER A 387 11.18 8.63 -13.41
C SER A 387 12.54 9.34 -13.48
N ARG A 388 12.52 10.63 -13.84
CA ARG A 388 13.72 11.46 -14.01
C ARG A 388 13.72 12.65 -13.06
N VAL A 389 14.88 12.96 -12.51
CA VAL A 389 15.15 14.19 -11.75
C VAL A 389 16.39 14.90 -12.33
N ILE A 390 16.34 16.23 -12.38
CA ILE A 390 17.42 17.11 -12.79
C ILE A 390 17.62 18.13 -11.68
N VAL A 391 18.85 18.29 -11.20
CA VAL A 391 19.24 19.31 -10.23
C VAL A 391 20.21 20.28 -10.91
N ILE A 392 19.94 21.58 -10.83
CA ILE A 392 20.75 22.64 -11.43
C ILE A 392 21.15 23.66 -10.36
N TYR A 393 22.46 23.83 -10.16
CA TYR A 393 23.00 24.88 -9.29
C TYR A 393 23.42 26.09 -10.13
N ASN A 394 23.05 27.30 -9.71
CA ASN A 394 23.52 28.55 -10.31
C ASN A 394 24.59 29.20 -9.43
N LYS A 395 25.62 29.79 -10.05
CA LYS A 395 26.59 30.62 -9.31
C LYS A 395 25.90 31.91 -8.85
N PRO A 396 26.16 32.44 -7.63
CA PRO A 396 25.80 33.81 -7.29
C PRO A 396 26.45 34.77 -8.28
N GLN A 397 25.72 35.82 -8.69
CA GLN A 397 26.37 36.93 -9.38
C GLN A 397 27.30 37.64 -8.38
N GLU A 398 28.59 37.69 -8.69
CA GLU A 398 29.56 38.48 -7.93
C GLU A 398 29.22 39.96 -8.11
N LYS A 399 28.75 40.59 -7.02
CA LYS A 399 28.37 42.00 -7.01
C LYS A 399 29.64 42.86 -6.80
N PRO A 400 29.98 43.77 -7.73
CA PRO A 400 31.22 44.56 -7.66
C PRO A 400 31.17 45.65 -6.58
N GLU A 401 32.24 46.44 -6.48
CA GLU A 401 32.31 47.55 -5.52
C GLU A 401 31.30 48.67 -5.80
N GLY A 402 30.96 49.44 -4.76
CA GLY A 402 30.00 50.55 -4.86
C GLY A 402 28.52 50.15 -4.99
N VAL A 403 28.19 48.85 -5.03
CA VAL A 403 26.83 48.35 -5.25
C VAL A 403 25.81 48.88 -4.22
N VAL A 404 24.79 49.60 -4.70
CA VAL A 404 23.62 50.00 -3.91
C VAL A 404 22.46 49.05 -4.24
N VAL A 405 22.27 47.99 -3.43
CA VAL A 405 21.13 47.07 -3.55
C VAL A 405 19.86 47.71 -3.01
N ASN A 406 18.73 47.50 -3.70
CA ASN A 406 17.41 47.86 -3.21
C ASN A 406 16.35 46.78 -3.52
N ASN A 407 15.85 46.14 -2.47
CA ASN A 407 14.65 45.29 -2.51
C ASN A 407 13.44 46.12 -2.06
N GLU A 408 12.83 46.85 -2.98
CA GLU A 408 11.58 47.58 -2.74
C GLU A 408 10.40 46.89 -3.45
N LEU A 409 9.24 46.87 -2.78
CA LEU A 409 7.99 46.19 -3.19
C LEU A 409 8.05 44.65 -3.36
N GLY A 410 9.24 44.03 -3.38
CA GLY A 410 9.40 42.57 -3.47
C GLY A 410 9.22 41.99 -4.89
N LEU A 411 8.99 42.84 -5.89
CA LEU A 411 8.80 42.44 -7.29
C LEU A 411 10.13 42.39 -8.08
N PHE A 412 11.12 43.20 -7.67
CA PHE A 412 12.41 43.33 -8.32
C PHE A 412 13.54 43.50 -7.30
N GLU A 413 14.69 42.90 -7.59
CA GLU A 413 15.97 43.38 -7.05
C GLU A 413 16.49 44.44 -8.04
N PHE A 414 16.70 45.65 -7.56
CA PHE A 414 17.31 46.75 -8.31
C PHE A 414 18.66 47.08 -7.70
N TYR A 415 19.72 47.20 -8.52
CA TYR A 415 21.02 47.63 -8.03
C TYR A 415 21.82 48.43 -9.05
N GLU A 416 22.57 49.41 -8.54
CA GLU A 416 23.45 50.30 -9.31
C GLU A 416 24.89 50.12 -8.83
N TYR A 417 25.84 50.17 -9.76
CA TYR A 417 27.28 50.15 -9.48
C TYR A 417 28.07 50.94 -10.52
N TYR A 418 29.35 51.18 -10.22
CA TYR A 418 30.32 51.76 -11.15
C TYR A 418 31.52 50.83 -11.32
N THR A 419 32.27 50.99 -12.40
CA THR A 419 33.54 50.30 -12.63
C THR A 419 34.52 51.29 -13.26
N PRO A 420 35.74 51.45 -12.72
CA PRO A 420 36.74 52.34 -13.32
C PRO A 420 37.17 51.81 -14.69
N VAL A 421 37.35 52.72 -15.64
CA VAL A 421 37.80 52.37 -16.99
C VAL A 421 39.33 52.26 -17.00
N GLU A 422 39.84 51.06 -17.33
CA GLU A 422 41.28 50.82 -17.36
C GLU A 422 42.00 51.75 -18.36
N GLY A 423 42.98 52.52 -17.86
CA GLY A 423 43.75 53.47 -18.65
C GLY A 423 43.11 54.85 -18.85
N GLU A 424 41.88 55.10 -18.38
CA GLU A 424 41.24 56.43 -18.43
C GLU A 424 41.05 57.03 -17.02
N GLU A 425 41.80 58.09 -16.71
CA GLU A 425 41.71 58.75 -15.38
C GLU A 425 40.30 59.34 -15.14
N TYR A 426 39.80 59.18 -13.90
CA TYR A 426 38.47 59.58 -13.42
C TYR A 426 37.30 59.32 -14.39
N THR A 427 37.36 58.17 -15.10
CA THR A 427 36.37 57.73 -16.07
C THR A 427 35.75 56.41 -15.61
N TYR A 428 34.42 56.31 -15.63
CA TYR A 428 33.68 55.21 -15.00
C TYR A 428 32.54 54.73 -15.89
N ASP A 429 32.43 53.41 -16.05
CA ASP A 429 31.26 52.76 -16.61
C ASP A 429 30.25 52.53 -15.48
N ILE A 430 29.13 53.25 -15.51
CA ILE A 430 27.98 53.08 -14.62
C ILE A 430 27.13 51.94 -15.16
N THR A 431 26.66 51.04 -14.29
CA THR A 431 25.71 49.99 -14.66
C THR A 431 24.53 49.96 -13.69
N VAL A 432 23.33 49.91 -14.27
CA VAL A 432 22.06 49.74 -13.58
C VAL A 432 21.47 48.39 -13.98
N VAL A 433 21.10 47.58 -12.98
CA VAL A 433 20.52 46.25 -13.15
C VAL A 433 19.12 46.23 -12.54
N ALA A 434 18.16 45.68 -13.27
CA ALA A 434 16.83 45.36 -12.77
C ALA A 434 16.53 43.88 -13.02
N SER A 435 16.40 43.12 -11.94
CA SER A 435 16.21 41.67 -11.95
C SER A 435 14.84 41.34 -11.35
N PRO A 436 13.90 40.71 -12.10
CA PRO A 436 12.62 40.28 -11.54
C PRO A 436 12.80 39.23 -10.45
N LEU A 437 12.02 39.36 -9.37
CA LEU A 437 11.92 38.39 -8.27
C LEU A 437 10.68 37.49 -8.43
N ASP A 438 9.59 38.06 -8.94
CA ASP A 438 8.34 37.37 -9.27
C ASP A 438 7.68 38.09 -10.45
N MET A 439 7.33 37.33 -11.50
CA MET A 439 6.73 37.84 -12.74
C MET A 439 5.57 36.97 -13.25
N ASP A 440 5.16 35.92 -12.54
CA ASP A 440 4.16 34.96 -13.05
C ASP A 440 2.79 35.62 -13.31
N ASP A 441 2.46 36.67 -12.55
CA ASP A 441 1.25 37.50 -12.71
C ASP A 441 1.39 38.67 -13.71
N TYR A 442 2.56 38.90 -14.32
CA TYR A 442 2.87 40.13 -15.06
C TYR A 442 3.16 39.92 -16.55
N LEU A 443 2.46 40.66 -17.41
CA LEU A 443 2.66 40.64 -18.88
C LEU A 443 3.98 41.27 -19.30
N SER A 444 4.25 42.46 -18.78
CA SER A 444 5.51 43.20 -18.89
C SER A 444 5.48 44.38 -17.93
N ILE A 445 6.66 44.81 -17.50
CA ILE A 445 6.83 45.98 -16.63
C ILE A 445 7.83 46.94 -17.27
N THR A 446 7.42 48.18 -17.49
CA THR A 446 8.31 49.24 -17.99
C THR A 446 8.74 50.14 -16.83
N ILE A 447 10.05 50.19 -16.63
CA ILE A 447 10.73 51.02 -15.65
C ILE A 447 11.29 52.24 -16.37
N ASN A 448 10.77 53.43 -16.04
CA ASN A 448 11.28 54.70 -16.56
C ASN A 448 12.28 55.28 -15.56
N LEU A 449 13.56 55.20 -15.89
CA LEU A 449 14.69 55.77 -15.15
C LEU A 449 14.89 57.23 -15.56
N ASN A 450 15.04 58.12 -14.58
CA ASN A 450 15.37 59.53 -14.78
C ASN A 450 16.57 59.87 -13.88
N GLY A 451 17.76 59.98 -14.45
CA GLY A 451 19.03 60.11 -13.73
C GLY A 451 19.66 61.50 -13.87
N LEU A 452 20.07 62.09 -12.75
CA LEU A 452 20.94 63.28 -12.74
C LEU A 452 22.38 62.82 -12.58
N ILE A 453 23.25 63.12 -13.55
CA ILE A 453 24.71 62.92 -13.40
C ILE A 453 25.22 63.94 -12.36
N GLY A 454 26.18 63.55 -11.54
CA GLY A 454 26.74 64.42 -10.51
C GLY A 454 27.58 65.55 -11.09
N ASP A 455 27.53 66.73 -10.46
CA ASP A 455 27.99 68.01 -11.04
C ASP A 455 29.44 68.00 -11.58
N ASN A 456 30.31 67.14 -11.06
CA ASN A 456 31.73 67.02 -11.41
C ASN A 456 32.00 66.14 -12.66
N PHE A 457 30.97 65.51 -13.23
CA PHE A 457 31.07 64.55 -14.32
C PHE A 457 30.20 64.96 -15.51
N ASP A 458 30.59 64.50 -16.70
CA ASP A 458 29.82 64.57 -17.95
C ASP A 458 29.47 63.17 -18.46
N PHE A 459 28.39 63.10 -19.24
CA PHE A 459 28.01 61.92 -20.01
C PHE A 459 28.93 61.73 -21.22
N VAL A 460 29.34 60.49 -21.50
CA VAL A 460 30.03 60.17 -22.76
C VAL A 460 29.00 59.70 -23.78
N GLU A 461 28.61 60.59 -24.69
CA GLU A 461 27.62 60.32 -25.74
C GLU A 461 28.00 59.09 -26.59
N GLY A 462 27.02 58.20 -26.83
CA GLY A 462 27.21 56.98 -27.62
C GLY A 462 27.84 55.81 -26.86
N SER A 463 28.12 55.95 -25.56
CA SER A 463 28.69 54.89 -24.71
C SER A 463 27.69 53.81 -24.28
N GLU A 464 26.41 53.93 -24.62
CA GLU A 464 25.37 53.09 -24.01
C GLU A 464 25.41 51.63 -24.49
N ILE A 465 25.34 50.72 -23.52
CA ILE A 465 25.27 49.26 -23.72
C ILE A 465 24.04 48.76 -22.98
N ILE A 466 23.17 48.01 -23.65
CA ILE A 466 21.97 47.43 -23.07
C ILE A 466 21.98 45.92 -23.36
N ASP A 467 22.04 45.12 -22.29
CA ASP A 467 22.19 43.66 -22.28
C ASP A 467 23.45 43.17 -23.04
N GLY A 468 24.56 43.90 -22.90
CA GLY A 468 25.82 43.62 -23.60
C GLY A 468 25.87 44.09 -25.06
N VAL A 469 24.78 44.66 -25.59
CA VAL A 469 24.71 45.20 -26.96
C VAL A 469 24.79 46.72 -26.93
N SER A 470 25.77 47.31 -27.62
CA SER A 470 25.86 48.77 -27.79
C SER A 470 24.64 49.33 -28.54
N LYS A 471 24.03 50.38 -27.99
CA LYS A 471 22.83 51.05 -28.52
C LYS A 471 22.96 52.58 -28.33
N PRO A 472 23.86 53.25 -29.09
CA PRO A 472 24.13 54.67 -28.91
C PRO A 472 22.89 55.54 -29.13
N ASN A 473 22.79 56.64 -28.38
CA ASN A 473 21.67 57.60 -28.38
C ASN A 473 20.33 56.99 -27.91
N THR A 474 20.38 55.95 -27.06
CA THR A 474 19.21 55.36 -26.41
C THR A 474 18.90 56.05 -25.07
N ILE A 475 19.93 56.59 -24.41
CA ILE A 475 19.75 57.54 -23.31
C ILE A 475 19.50 58.92 -23.92
N GLN A 476 18.40 59.58 -23.52
CA GLN A 476 18.15 60.97 -23.89
C GLN A 476 18.73 61.88 -22.81
N ASP A 477 19.83 62.56 -23.13
CA ASP A 477 20.44 63.61 -22.31
C ASP A 477 19.73 64.97 -22.52
N GLY A 478 19.86 65.89 -21.56
CA GLY A 478 19.26 67.22 -21.59
C GLY A 478 19.25 67.95 -20.24
N ASP A 479 18.76 69.19 -20.23
CA ASP A 479 18.88 70.14 -19.11
C ASP A 479 18.38 69.64 -17.72
N ASP A 480 17.45 68.66 -17.69
CA ASP A 480 16.89 68.04 -16.47
C ASP A 480 17.56 66.69 -16.11
N GLY A 481 18.66 66.33 -16.77
CA GLY A 481 19.29 65.01 -16.70
C GLY A 481 18.71 63.97 -17.65
N PHE A 482 19.27 62.76 -17.59
CA PHE A 482 19.10 61.72 -18.59
C PHE A 482 17.85 60.84 -18.36
N LYS A 483 17.28 60.30 -19.44
CA LYS A 483 16.06 59.47 -19.38
C LYS A 483 16.18 58.20 -20.21
N TYR A 484 15.69 57.09 -19.65
CA TYR A 484 15.63 55.78 -20.30
C TYR A 484 14.45 54.93 -19.82
N ASN A 485 13.84 54.15 -20.73
CA ASN A 485 12.72 53.25 -20.44
C ASN A 485 13.16 51.79 -20.66
N LEU A 486 13.18 51.01 -19.57
CA LEU A 486 13.59 49.62 -19.53
C LEU A 486 12.36 48.70 -19.40
N THR A 487 12.05 47.91 -20.42
CA THR A 487 10.94 46.94 -20.37
C THR A 487 11.44 45.55 -19.97
N LEU A 488 10.84 44.99 -18.92
CA LEU A 488 11.11 43.69 -18.36
C LEU A 488 10.03 42.70 -18.80
N GLU A 489 10.45 41.59 -19.38
CA GLU A 489 9.61 40.52 -19.95
C GLU A 489 10.03 39.16 -19.36
N GLY A 490 10.04 39.06 -18.02
CA GLY A 490 10.40 37.84 -17.28
C GLY A 490 11.90 37.61 -17.03
N TYR A 491 12.78 38.48 -17.54
CA TYR A 491 14.24 38.34 -17.43
C TYR A 491 14.92 39.58 -16.85
N GLU A 492 16.09 39.37 -16.22
CA GLU A 492 17.02 40.42 -15.82
C GLU A 492 17.46 41.27 -17.02
N ARG A 493 17.53 42.59 -16.83
CA ARG A 493 18.00 43.53 -17.85
C ARG A 493 19.08 44.46 -17.27
N LYS A 494 20.05 44.82 -18.11
CA LYS A 494 21.21 45.62 -17.73
C LYS A 494 21.39 46.79 -18.68
N ILE A 495 21.50 48.00 -18.16
CA ILE A 495 21.95 49.17 -18.92
C ILE A 495 23.24 49.71 -18.30
N SER A 496 24.25 49.88 -19.15
CA SER A 496 25.54 50.47 -18.82
C SER A 496 25.80 51.69 -19.70
N PHE A 497 26.49 52.69 -19.17
CA PHE A 497 26.92 53.89 -19.90
C PHE A 497 28.11 54.53 -19.17
N ARG A 498 28.91 55.32 -19.90
CA ARG A 498 30.14 55.92 -19.38
C ARG A 498 29.94 57.36 -18.95
N ILE A 499 30.54 57.71 -17.82
CA ILE A 499 30.73 59.10 -17.38
C ILE A 499 32.22 59.40 -17.22
N LYS A 500 32.59 60.67 -17.34
CA LYS A 500 33.96 61.15 -17.24
C LYS A 500 34.03 62.43 -16.43
N ALA A 501 35.07 62.59 -15.60
CA ALA A 501 35.27 63.83 -14.86
C ALA A 501 35.49 65.03 -15.80
N LYS A 502 34.93 66.18 -15.40
CA LYS A 502 35.19 67.48 -16.03
C LYS A 502 36.63 67.90 -15.82
N GLU A 503 37.23 68.53 -16.83
CA GLU A 503 38.64 68.97 -16.79
C GLU A 503 38.89 69.93 -15.61
N GLU A 504 37.96 70.85 -15.36
CA GLU A 504 37.99 71.78 -14.22
C GLU A 504 37.76 71.13 -12.84
N CYS A 505 37.31 69.87 -12.78
CA CYS A 505 37.05 69.14 -11.55
C CYS A 505 38.17 68.16 -11.17
N VAL A 506 39.14 67.89 -12.05
CA VAL A 506 40.21 66.90 -11.81
C VAL A 506 41.02 67.21 -10.55
N ASP A 507 41.40 68.48 -10.33
CA ASP A 507 42.12 68.90 -9.12
C ASP A 507 41.31 68.64 -7.84
N GLN A 508 39.99 68.88 -7.87
CA GLN A 508 39.10 68.61 -6.74
C GLN A 508 38.95 67.11 -6.45
N LEU A 509 38.99 66.26 -7.49
CA LEU A 509 38.98 64.80 -7.35
C LEU A 509 40.32 64.27 -6.80
N ASN A 510 41.45 64.88 -7.19
CA ASN A 510 42.78 64.57 -6.63
C ASN A 510 42.86 64.88 -5.12
N GLU A 511 42.17 65.91 -4.62
CA GLU A 511 42.13 66.22 -3.18
C GLU A 511 41.42 65.18 -2.31
N GLY A 512 40.66 64.25 -2.91
CA GLY A 512 39.89 63.22 -2.23
C GLY A 512 38.54 63.70 -1.68
N GLY A 513 37.61 62.78 -1.47
CA GLY A 513 36.26 63.09 -0.99
C GLY A 513 35.19 62.08 -1.40
N ILE A 514 33.93 62.48 -1.24
CA ILE A 514 32.74 61.71 -1.64
C ILE A 514 32.01 62.52 -2.71
N PHE A 515 31.93 61.97 -3.92
CA PHE A 515 31.42 62.65 -5.10
C PHE A 515 30.21 61.89 -5.66
N PRO A 516 29.05 62.53 -5.89
CA PRO A 516 27.95 61.87 -6.57
C PRO A 516 28.37 61.55 -8.02
N LEU A 517 28.11 60.33 -8.47
CA LEU A 517 28.22 59.93 -9.87
C LEU A 517 26.88 60.10 -10.59
N ILE A 518 25.81 59.61 -9.96
CA ILE A 518 24.44 59.64 -10.46
C ILE A 518 23.45 59.74 -9.29
N ARG A 519 22.32 60.42 -9.51
CA ARG A 519 21.09 60.30 -8.71
C ARG A 519 19.94 59.77 -9.57
N THR A 520 19.51 58.54 -9.36
CA THR A 520 18.45 57.91 -10.15
C THR A 520 17.09 58.04 -9.48
N ASN A 521 16.09 58.39 -10.29
CA ASN A 521 14.67 58.24 -9.97
C ASN A 521 14.09 57.09 -10.75
N MET A 522 13.29 56.25 -10.08
CA MET A 522 12.60 55.13 -10.70
C MET A 522 11.09 55.34 -10.63
N SER A 523 10.43 55.27 -11.79
CA SER A 523 8.97 55.21 -11.88
C SER A 523 8.55 54.00 -12.70
N MET A 524 7.61 53.23 -12.19
CA MET A 524 7.24 51.93 -12.74
C MET A 524 5.80 51.95 -13.29
N TYR A 525 5.64 51.38 -14.48
CA TYR A 525 4.36 51.21 -15.16
C TYR A 525 4.23 49.75 -15.60
N GLY A 526 3.35 49.01 -14.92
CA GLY A 526 3.11 47.59 -15.18
C GLY A 526 1.66 47.27 -15.51
N GLY A 527 1.45 46.16 -16.21
CA GLY A 527 0.13 45.53 -16.39
C GLY A 527 0.15 44.13 -15.78
N TYR A 528 -0.65 43.91 -14.74
CA TYR A 528 -0.85 42.60 -14.11
C TYR A 528 -2.11 41.91 -14.65
N TYR A 529 -2.11 40.57 -14.62
CA TYR A 529 -3.32 39.80 -14.80
C TYR A 529 -4.21 39.90 -13.57
N LEU A 530 -5.52 39.97 -13.81
CA LEU A 530 -6.56 39.57 -12.86
C LEU A 530 -7.34 38.43 -13.51
N ASP A 531 -8.12 37.68 -12.72
CA ASP A 531 -9.01 36.58 -13.18
C ASP A 531 -10.08 36.99 -14.23
N ALA A 532 -10.07 38.22 -14.73
CA ALA A 532 -10.94 38.76 -15.76
C ALA A 532 -10.10 39.19 -17.00
N PRO A 533 -10.07 38.41 -18.10
CA PRO A 533 -9.09 38.54 -19.20
C PRO A 533 -9.04 39.82 -20.05
N ASN A 534 -9.72 40.93 -19.68
CA ASN A 534 -9.96 42.06 -20.59
C ASN A 534 -9.79 43.48 -19.99
N HIS A 535 -9.26 43.63 -18.76
CA HIS A 535 -9.03 44.95 -18.17
C HIS A 535 -7.68 45.03 -17.42
N PRO A 536 -6.59 45.46 -18.08
CA PRO A 536 -5.36 45.81 -17.38
C PRO A 536 -5.59 47.05 -16.50
N VAL A 537 -5.22 46.95 -15.23
CA VAL A 537 -5.19 48.09 -14.31
C VAL A 537 -3.74 48.57 -14.22
N TYR A 538 -3.49 49.80 -14.66
CA TYR A 538 -2.16 50.40 -14.60
C TYR A 538 -1.95 51.07 -13.24
N THR A 539 -1.09 50.48 -12.40
CA THR A 539 -0.54 51.14 -11.22
C THR A 539 0.72 51.90 -11.59
N ALA A 540 0.74 53.20 -11.29
CA ALA A 540 1.89 54.07 -11.48
C ALA A 540 2.51 54.37 -10.11
N ASN A 541 3.60 53.68 -9.78
CA ASN A 541 4.36 53.91 -8.54
C ASN A 541 5.62 54.71 -8.86
N ALA A 542 5.88 55.76 -8.08
CA ALA A 542 7.10 56.55 -8.11
C ALA A 542 7.80 56.43 -6.75
N LEU A 543 9.06 56.01 -6.75
CA LEU A 543 9.85 55.78 -5.54
C LEU A 543 11.20 56.52 -5.62
N PHE A 544 11.90 56.57 -4.48
CA PHE A 544 12.75 57.69 -4.11
C PHE A 544 14.09 57.77 -4.85
N TYR A 545 14.59 59.01 -4.98
CA TYR A 545 15.99 59.32 -5.27
C TYR A 545 16.93 58.50 -4.39
N LYS A 546 17.72 57.63 -5.01
CA LYS A 546 19.00 57.17 -4.44
C LYS A 546 20.15 57.77 -5.24
N SER A 547 21.37 57.63 -4.74
CA SER A 547 22.54 58.25 -5.34
C SER A 547 23.74 57.35 -5.19
N LEU A 548 24.38 57.05 -6.32
CA LEU A 548 25.65 56.34 -6.37
C LEU A 548 26.76 57.36 -6.12
N TYR A 549 27.65 57.06 -5.17
CA TYR A 549 28.75 57.92 -4.80
C TYR A 549 30.08 57.21 -5.07
N LEU A 550 31.00 57.93 -5.71
CA LEU A 550 32.41 57.60 -5.76
C LEU A 550 33.07 58.12 -4.47
N ILE A 551 33.88 57.28 -3.85
CA ILE A 551 34.75 57.66 -2.74
C ILE A 551 36.18 57.62 -3.27
N ILE A 552 36.92 58.72 -3.09
CA ILE A 552 38.31 58.86 -3.52
C ILE A 552 39.13 59.21 -2.28
N ASP A 553 40.10 58.39 -1.92
CA ASP A 553 41.09 58.77 -0.91
C ASP A 553 42.01 59.86 -1.48
N LYS A 554 42.43 60.80 -0.61
CA LYS A 554 43.29 61.91 -1.04
C LYS A 554 44.57 61.37 -1.67
N LYS A 555 44.82 61.76 -2.93
CA LYS A 555 46.04 61.43 -3.66
C LYS A 555 47.19 62.12 -2.95
N GLU A 556 48.03 61.34 -2.24
CA GLU A 556 49.19 61.92 -1.55
C GLU A 556 50.10 62.58 -2.59
N ALA A 557 50.49 63.84 -2.32
CA ALA A 557 51.36 64.58 -3.20
C ALA A 557 52.73 63.92 -3.20
N THR A 558 53.02 63.16 -4.25
CA THR A 558 54.30 62.46 -4.42
C THR A 558 55.40 63.50 -4.47
N GLU A 559 56.29 63.52 -3.46
CA GLU A 559 57.37 64.51 -3.42
C GLU A 559 58.26 64.33 -4.65
N ASP A 560 58.35 65.37 -5.49
CA ASP A 560 59.20 65.39 -6.67
C ASP A 560 60.67 65.24 -6.24
N PRO A 561 61.35 64.13 -6.56
CA PRO A 561 62.71 63.87 -6.10
C PRO A 561 63.76 64.75 -6.81
N THR A 562 63.34 65.65 -7.70
CA THR A 562 64.21 66.33 -8.67
C THR A 562 64.54 67.79 -8.28
N LYS A 563 64.82 68.06 -6.99
CA LYS A 563 65.12 69.43 -6.54
C LYS A 563 66.14 69.60 -5.40
N GLU A 564 67.32 68.97 -5.53
CA GLU A 564 68.51 69.43 -4.80
C GLU A 564 68.98 70.79 -5.35
N GLU A 565 68.97 71.85 -4.51
CA GLU A 565 69.66 73.10 -4.81
C GLU A 565 71.15 73.01 -4.43
N SER A 566 72.03 73.35 -5.38
CA SER A 566 73.48 73.31 -5.19
C SER A 566 73.99 74.42 -4.26
N GLN A 567 74.81 74.05 -3.27
CA GLN A 567 75.83 74.95 -2.71
C GLN A 567 77.21 74.28 -2.63
N GLU A 568 78.23 75.13 -2.65
CA GLU A 568 79.61 74.85 -3.10
C GLU A 568 80.61 75.04 -1.95
N SER A 569 81.48 74.05 -1.69
CA SER A 569 82.82 74.21 -1.10
C SER A 569 83.50 72.85 -0.85
N GLY A 570 84.78 72.69 -1.21
CA GLY A 570 85.66 71.66 -0.63
C GLY A 570 86.40 70.73 -1.59
N THR A 571 87.63 71.11 -1.93
CA THR A 571 88.75 70.24 -2.34
C THR A 571 89.21 69.34 -1.17
N GLU A 572 90.04 68.29 -1.28
CA GLU A 572 90.67 67.52 -2.39
C GLU A 572 90.17 66.01 -2.28
N ASP A 573 90.63 64.91 -2.91
CA ASP A 573 91.81 64.57 -3.75
C ASP A 573 91.59 63.23 -4.55
N GLU A 574 92.67 62.64 -5.10
CA GLU A 574 92.93 61.26 -5.62
C GLU A 574 92.06 60.06 -5.08
N THR A 575 91.79 58.93 -5.78
CA THR A 575 92.51 58.23 -6.89
C THR A 575 91.62 57.25 -7.73
N GLU A 576 92.24 56.60 -8.74
CA GLU A 576 91.80 55.50 -9.63
C GLU A 576 91.22 54.24 -8.90
N THR A 577 90.54 53.25 -9.51
CA THR A 577 90.78 52.53 -10.81
C THR A 577 89.56 51.66 -11.24
N ASP A 578 89.44 51.36 -12.54
CA ASP A 578 89.17 50.05 -13.22
C ASP A 578 88.44 48.87 -12.50
N SER A 579 87.64 47.99 -13.15
CA SER A 579 87.32 47.78 -14.60
C SER A 579 86.13 46.79 -14.82
N GLU A 580 85.71 46.61 -16.09
CA GLU A 580 85.31 45.38 -16.83
C GLU A 580 84.85 44.07 -16.10
N ASN A 581 84.03 43.14 -16.66
CA ASN A 581 83.38 42.99 -17.99
C ASN A 581 82.21 41.96 -17.97
N VAL A 582 81.19 42.19 -18.82
CA VAL A 582 80.50 41.28 -19.79
C VAL A 582 80.14 39.78 -19.48
N THR A 583 79.06 39.30 -20.15
CA THR A 583 78.61 37.91 -20.47
C THR A 583 77.64 37.12 -19.55
N ASP A 584 76.36 37.14 -19.93
CA ASP A 584 75.44 36.02 -20.31
C ASP A 584 76.11 34.73 -20.91
N PRO A 585 75.43 33.57 -21.15
CA PRO A 585 73.98 33.26 -21.01
C PRO A 585 73.61 31.80 -20.52
N GLU A 586 72.32 31.44 -20.71
CA GLU A 586 71.74 30.12 -21.11
C GLU A 586 71.42 28.96 -20.12
N THR A 587 70.12 28.58 -20.12
CA THR A 587 69.50 27.23 -20.06
C THR A 587 69.76 26.23 -18.91
N SER A 588 68.67 25.65 -18.38
CA SER A 588 68.33 24.22 -18.61
C SER A 588 66.95 23.82 -18.00
N GLU A 589 66.40 22.71 -18.47
CA GLU A 589 65.14 22.08 -18.00
C GLU A 589 65.37 21.16 -16.78
N GLY A 590 64.30 20.72 -16.10
CA GLY A 590 64.40 19.68 -15.07
C GLY A 590 63.08 19.23 -14.45
N GLU A 591 62.57 18.06 -14.87
CA GLU A 591 61.52 17.30 -14.17
C GLU A 591 62.12 16.52 -12.98
N ILE A 592 61.46 16.50 -11.82
CA ILE A 592 61.55 15.39 -10.83
C ILE A 592 60.19 15.25 -10.12
N ALA A 593 59.75 14.02 -9.82
CA ALA A 593 58.58 13.69 -8.99
C ALA A 593 58.98 12.75 -7.83
N ALA A 594 58.19 12.68 -6.75
CA ALA A 594 58.07 11.52 -5.83
C ALA A 594 57.05 11.74 -4.71
N ASP A 595 56.46 10.64 -4.22
CA ASP A 595 55.59 10.54 -3.04
C ASP A 595 56.32 10.64 -1.69
N THR A 596 55.56 10.83 -0.60
CA THR A 596 55.73 10.00 0.62
C THR A 596 54.43 9.89 1.44
N ASP A 597 54.13 8.66 1.91
CA ASP A 597 53.05 8.37 2.86
C ASP A 597 53.35 8.87 4.29
N VAL A 598 52.29 9.10 5.08
CA VAL A 598 52.32 9.06 6.54
C VAL A 598 51.11 8.29 7.09
N VAL A 599 51.38 7.33 7.97
CA VAL A 599 50.40 6.52 8.72
C VAL A 599 50.42 6.94 10.20
N LEU A 600 49.29 6.77 10.92
CA LEU A 600 49.09 6.61 12.40
C LEU A 600 47.68 7.15 12.75
N GLU A 601 46.93 6.68 13.76
CA GLU A 601 46.82 5.36 14.43
C GLU A 601 45.44 5.31 15.15
N ASN A 602 45.03 4.15 15.68
CA ASN A 602 43.71 3.94 16.31
C ASN A 602 43.84 3.50 17.79
N PRO A 603 42.94 3.95 18.69
CA PRO A 603 42.61 3.19 19.89
C PRO A 603 41.10 2.99 20.14
N ALA A 604 40.73 1.74 20.46
CA ALA A 604 39.51 1.41 21.22
C ALA A 604 39.77 1.60 22.75
N SER A 605 38.87 1.37 23.71
CA SER A 605 37.62 0.58 23.78
C SER A 605 36.78 0.96 25.02
N GLU A 606 35.48 0.61 25.04
CA GLU A 606 34.62 0.18 26.19
C GLU A 606 34.68 0.92 27.57
N ALA A 607 33.59 1.17 28.31
CA ALA A 607 32.58 0.18 28.74
C ALA A 607 31.26 0.79 29.31
N SER A 608 30.32 -0.09 29.64
CA SER A 608 28.94 0.07 30.20
C SER A 608 28.79 0.88 31.51
N LEU A 609 27.62 1.45 31.87
CA LEU A 609 26.50 0.74 32.56
C LEU A 609 25.23 1.60 32.83
N GLU A 610 24.09 0.91 33.00
CA GLU A 610 22.81 1.24 33.68
C GLU A 610 22.32 2.70 33.89
N ASN A 611 21.04 2.92 33.54
CA ASN A 611 20.03 3.22 34.59
C ASN A 611 18.63 2.69 34.23
N LYS A 612 17.71 2.64 35.21
CA LYS A 612 16.33 2.12 35.15
C LYS A 612 15.31 3.18 35.61
N LEU A 613 14.02 2.79 35.59
CA LEU A 613 12.89 3.36 36.36
C LEU A 613 12.31 4.70 35.81
N ALA A 614 10.98 4.94 35.82
CA ALA A 614 9.86 4.07 36.19
C ALA A 614 8.50 4.53 35.57
N THR A 615 7.59 3.57 35.42
CA THR A 615 6.11 3.61 35.63
C THR A 615 5.23 4.74 35.04
N ASN A 616 3.94 4.45 34.94
CA ASN A 616 2.90 5.27 34.32
C ASN A 616 1.63 4.43 34.04
N GLU A 617 1.20 3.60 34.99
CA GLU A 617 -0.09 2.89 34.91
C GLU A 617 -1.24 3.80 35.34
N GLU A 618 -2.34 3.77 34.59
CA GLU A 618 -3.78 3.83 35.00
C GLU A 618 -4.58 3.69 33.68
N SER A 619 -5.42 2.66 33.48
CA SER A 619 -6.78 2.44 34.02
C SER A 619 -7.83 3.40 33.40
N GLU A 620 -9.11 3.05 33.19
CA GLU A 620 -9.83 1.75 33.27
C GLU A 620 -11.18 1.83 32.49
N ALA A 621 -12.02 0.80 32.64
CA ALA A 621 -13.41 0.65 32.16
C ALA A 621 -13.59 0.29 30.66
N LEU A 622 -14.06 -0.91 30.30
CA LEU A 622 -15.30 -1.64 30.67
C LEU A 622 -16.59 -1.03 30.12
N ALA A 623 -17.13 -1.70 29.09
CA ALA A 623 -18.54 -1.65 28.69
C ALA A 623 -18.95 -3.05 28.20
N GLU A 624 -18.99 -4.02 29.12
CA GLU A 624 -19.48 -5.37 28.85
C GLU A 624 -21.01 -5.35 28.66
N VAL A 625 -21.50 -5.86 27.53
CA VAL A 625 -22.93 -6.05 27.28
C VAL A 625 -23.15 -7.39 26.55
N ALA A 626 -23.52 -8.43 27.31
CA ALA A 626 -24.05 -9.66 26.77
C ALA A 626 -25.59 -9.63 26.82
N ALA A 627 -26.27 -9.77 25.67
CA ALA A 627 -27.72 -9.99 25.60
C ALA A 627 -28.19 -10.56 24.24
N ASP A 628 -28.04 -11.88 24.09
CA ASP A 628 -28.99 -12.77 23.40
C ASP A 628 -29.28 -12.56 21.88
N THR A 629 -30.24 -13.34 21.37
CA THR A 629 -30.33 -13.84 19.99
C THR A 629 -31.73 -13.67 19.38
N THR A 630 -31.90 -14.13 18.12
CA THR A 630 -33.13 -14.12 17.30
C THR A 630 -33.54 -12.74 16.75
N THR A 631 -33.49 -12.51 15.43
CA THR A 631 -34.53 -12.98 14.51
C THR A 631 -34.10 -12.87 13.04
N THR A 632 -34.42 -13.88 12.23
CA THR A 632 -34.10 -13.95 10.79
C THR A 632 -35.26 -13.43 9.92
N ASN A 633 -35.06 -12.32 9.18
CA ASN A 633 -35.91 -11.99 8.02
C ASN A 633 -35.40 -10.92 7.02
N ASP A 634 -34.54 -9.97 7.40
CA ASP A 634 -34.33 -8.77 6.58
C ASP A 634 -33.47 -8.93 5.31
N SER A 635 -32.67 -10.00 5.17
CA SER A 635 -31.77 -10.22 4.02
C SER A 635 -32.47 -10.10 2.66
N ASN A 636 -33.68 -10.67 2.56
CA ASN A 636 -34.48 -10.65 1.33
C ASN A 636 -35.09 -9.27 1.03
N ARG A 637 -35.33 -8.44 2.06
CA ARG A 637 -35.81 -7.06 1.87
C ARG A 637 -34.69 -6.15 1.39
N THR A 638 -33.49 -6.28 1.96
CA THR A 638 -32.30 -5.53 1.53
C THR A 638 -31.94 -5.83 0.08
N LEU A 639 -31.93 -7.11 -0.32
CA LEU A 639 -31.66 -7.51 -1.71
C LEU A 639 -32.71 -6.96 -2.69
N ALA A 640 -33.99 -7.04 -2.34
CA ALA A 640 -35.08 -6.49 -3.15
C ALA A 640 -34.97 -4.96 -3.31
N ALA A 641 -34.60 -4.24 -2.24
CA ALA A 641 -34.40 -2.78 -2.28
C ALA A 641 -33.22 -2.37 -3.18
N ILE A 642 -32.10 -3.11 -3.11
CA ILE A 642 -30.92 -2.88 -3.97
C ILE A 642 -31.29 -3.09 -5.44
N ILE A 643 -32.02 -4.15 -5.77
CA ILE A 643 -32.51 -4.42 -7.13
C ILE A 643 -33.45 -3.30 -7.61
N LEU A 644 -34.34 -2.79 -6.75
CA LEU A 644 -35.22 -1.67 -7.08
C LEU A 644 -34.46 -0.36 -7.35
N LEU A 645 -33.37 -0.11 -6.61
CA LEU A 645 -32.48 1.03 -6.81
C LEU A 645 -31.66 0.91 -8.11
N ALA A 646 -31.17 -0.29 -8.45
CA ALA A 646 -30.47 -0.56 -9.71
C ALA A 646 -31.40 -0.39 -10.94
N VAL A 647 -32.65 -0.83 -10.85
CA VAL A 647 -33.65 -0.66 -11.92
C VAL A 647 -34.09 0.80 -12.07
N SER A 648 -34.32 1.52 -10.97
CA SER A 648 -34.79 2.91 -11.03
C SER A 648 -33.71 3.91 -11.48
N SER A 649 -32.46 3.74 -11.05
CA SER A 649 -31.32 4.53 -11.54
C SER A 649 -31.09 4.34 -13.05
N SER A 650 -31.21 3.10 -13.54
CA SER A 650 -31.16 2.76 -14.97
C SER A 650 -32.21 3.51 -15.80
N VAL A 651 -33.41 3.77 -15.25
CA VAL A 651 -34.48 4.52 -15.94
C VAL A 651 -34.17 6.02 -16.02
N MET A 652 -33.57 6.63 -14.99
CA MET A 652 -33.22 8.07 -15.03
C MET A 652 -32.23 8.42 -16.15
N LEU A 653 -31.24 7.55 -16.41
CA LEU A 653 -30.24 7.78 -17.46
C LEU A 653 -30.83 7.84 -18.88
N VAL A 654 -31.96 7.17 -19.12
CA VAL A 654 -32.65 7.18 -20.43
C VAL A 654 -33.42 8.48 -20.66
N VAL A 655 -33.94 9.11 -19.59
CA VAL A 655 -34.74 10.35 -19.70
C VAL A 655 -33.86 11.57 -20.02
N ARG A 656 -32.60 11.60 -19.56
CA ARG A 656 -31.75 12.81 -19.63
C ARG A 656 -31.13 13.11 -21.02
N LYS A 657 -31.38 12.29 -22.05
CA LYS A 657 -30.84 12.47 -23.41
C LYS A 657 -31.89 12.88 -24.46
N LYS A 658 -32.84 13.75 -24.06
CA LYS A 658 -33.80 14.41 -24.96
C LYS A 658 -34.20 15.83 -24.50
N ARG A 659 -33.22 16.73 -24.51
CA ARG A 659 -33.38 18.15 -24.89
C ARG A 659 -32.21 18.54 -25.76
#